data_AF-A0A8H7LX40-F1
#
_entry.id   AF-A0A8H7LX40-F1
#
_cell.length_a   1.000
_cell.length_b   1.000
_cell.length_c   1.000
_cell.angle_alpha   90.00
_cell.angle_beta   90.00
_cell.angle_gamma   90.00
#
_symmetry.space_group_name_H-M   'P 1'
#
loop_
_entity.id
_entity.type
_entity.pdbx_description
1 polymer ?
#
loop_
_entity_poly.entity_id
_entity_poly.type
_entity_poly.pdbx_seq_one_letter_code
_entity_poly.pdbx_strand_id
1 'polypeptide(L)'
;MFYVIGLGLCDEKDITVRGLEAVRKCSRIYLEAYTSILLVDKEKLESFYGKPIITAYRETVETESDEILHNAKEEDVALLVVGDPFGATTHTDMLLRARELGIPTTVIHNASIMNAVGACGLQLYNFGQTVSLPFYTDSWKPDSWYDRVVENVEKGMHTLVLLDIKVREQSEENMARGRKIYEPPRYMNPVTAVSQILESEAIRAASASSEETKAHGYLKPESTLAIALSRVGSPDKQRIVCGTLQQLSELTEEDFGEPLFSVVIVGRRLHELEVQYSAAWAVDKAEWIRVAKEPNSPTKSQSTWSPRPGPSQASSQDPAPGSSYGAVPQSPEVAYTAPPPAYSQAANAPLLPGPHQKPTRRTAATRRFCSAFSIALLIVLIFSTSWKIINRGFVVAWDNDPRPQDGHVVSCSQKWFDLGGSGDENIYANRDGIFNQTMIPGYPVFPAYKTYTLPINKSLHYIVARGSLSAGVLNIRGSDNIDPGFVDVKVVARYWNQDALSYTKVCELTKPEGGVGIGIYTPSRIGVGVGQQIQWTVTVTFPTASRSPLDLNAFATDIGNFRHSIEGLGDRVRFEHLSLKGSNGAVESNGLSVSQATITTSNSKISGKFSATDSLVLKTTNGAIDTDIDITNDDTHKASSLTLESSNARITSRISLLTTHDQRPQPKGGHFIVRATTSNGRLNISYPTTPVNSLLDFTGETSNSSADVALDAAFEGTFAISTSNSHVDLDDGTPSDPSGKGRKRIVHQTQGSSKAVSGYAFWGNEKDHDRNAETGHVVVSTSNGWARLRL
;
A
#
# COMPACT_ATOMS: atom_id res chain seq x y z
N MET A 1 0.53 -20.25 -20.85
CA MET A 1 0.45 -19.13 -19.86
C MET A 1 0.90 -19.65 -18.50
N PHE A 2 1.69 -18.88 -17.75
CA PHE A 2 2.01 -19.21 -16.36
C PHE A 2 1.08 -18.48 -15.38
N TYR A 3 0.28 -19.23 -14.64
CA TYR A 3 -0.64 -18.71 -13.62
C TYR A 3 -0.03 -18.84 -12.22
N VAL A 4 -0.14 -17.80 -11.39
CA VAL A 4 0.15 -17.89 -9.95
C VAL A 4 -1.14 -17.59 -9.18
N ILE A 5 -1.62 -18.56 -8.40
CA ILE A 5 -3.00 -18.61 -7.91
C ILE A 5 -3.02 -18.76 -6.38
N GLY A 6 -3.59 -17.78 -5.69
CA GLY A 6 -3.86 -17.87 -4.26
C GLY A 6 -4.99 -18.83 -3.94
N LEU A 7 -4.76 -19.78 -3.04
CA LEU A 7 -5.75 -20.76 -2.59
C LEU A 7 -6.61 -20.27 -1.41
N GLY A 8 -6.22 -19.19 -0.73
CA GLY A 8 -6.84 -18.79 0.53
C GLY A 8 -6.35 -19.62 1.72
N LEU A 9 -7.11 -19.68 2.82
CA LEU A 9 -6.53 -19.89 4.15
C LEU A 9 -6.88 -21.22 4.82
N CYS A 10 -8.00 -21.85 4.47
CA CYS A 10 -8.53 -23.02 5.15
C CYS A 10 -8.60 -24.27 4.27
N ASP A 11 -9.50 -24.30 3.28
CA ASP A 11 -9.85 -25.53 2.54
C ASP A 11 -9.91 -25.34 1.00
N GLU A 12 -10.17 -26.43 0.27
CA GLU A 12 -10.17 -26.47 -1.19
C GLU A 12 -11.12 -25.47 -1.88
N LYS A 13 -12.09 -24.91 -1.14
CA LYS A 13 -13.14 -24.00 -1.63
C LYS A 13 -12.81 -22.52 -1.41
N ASP A 14 -11.80 -22.20 -0.62
CA ASP A 14 -11.34 -20.81 -0.45
C ASP A 14 -10.75 -20.25 -1.76
N ILE A 15 -10.35 -21.12 -2.69
CA ILE A 15 -9.90 -20.71 -4.03
C ILE A 15 -10.99 -19.88 -4.72
N THR A 16 -10.62 -18.71 -5.24
CA THR A 16 -11.58 -17.90 -6.00
C THR A 16 -12.12 -18.66 -7.21
N VAL A 17 -13.36 -18.37 -7.63
CA VAL A 17 -13.97 -18.99 -8.83
C VAL A 17 -13.06 -18.84 -10.07
N ARG A 18 -12.38 -17.69 -10.20
CA ARG A 18 -11.39 -17.42 -11.25
C ARG A 18 -10.17 -18.36 -11.15
N GLY A 19 -9.68 -18.61 -9.93
CA GLY A 19 -8.62 -19.58 -9.66
C GLY A 19 -9.02 -20.99 -10.07
N LEU A 20 -10.18 -21.46 -9.59
CA LEU A 20 -10.71 -22.80 -9.93
C LEU A 20 -10.90 -22.99 -11.45
N GLU A 21 -11.37 -21.96 -12.14
CA GLU A 21 -11.46 -21.95 -13.60
C GLU A 21 -10.10 -22.02 -14.30
N ALA A 22 -9.07 -21.33 -13.78
CA ALA A 22 -7.72 -21.36 -14.35
C ALA A 22 -7.05 -22.72 -14.10
N VAL A 23 -7.13 -23.27 -12.88
CA VAL A 23 -6.63 -24.61 -12.55
C VAL A 23 -7.21 -25.67 -13.48
N ARG A 24 -8.52 -25.62 -13.75
CA ARG A 24 -9.17 -26.59 -14.66
C ARG A 24 -8.73 -26.46 -16.13
N LYS A 25 -8.23 -25.30 -16.55
CA LYS A 25 -7.69 -25.07 -17.91
C LYS A 25 -6.24 -25.56 -18.02
N CYS A 26 -5.41 -25.38 -16.99
CA CYS A 26 -3.99 -25.72 -17.00
C CYS A 26 -3.69 -27.20 -17.30
N SER A 27 -2.61 -27.47 -18.03
CA SER A 27 -2.08 -28.82 -18.29
C SER A 27 -1.33 -29.37 -17.08
N ARG A 28 -0.49 -28.53 -16.44
CA ARG A 28 0.33 -28.82 -15.25
C ARG A 28 -0.03 -27.86 -14.13
N ILE A 29 -0.09 -28.38 -12.91
CA ILE A 29 -0.45 -27.63 -11.71
C ILE A 29 0.53 -28.03 -10.61
N TYR A 30 1.30 -27.06 -10.13
CA TYR A 30 2.21 -27.19 -9.02
C TYR A 30 1.54 -26.63 -7.76
N LEU A 31 1.57 -27.35 -6.64
CA LEU A 31 1.19 -26.86 -5.32
C LEU A 31 2.46 -26.58 -4.52
N GLU A 32 2.70 -25.30 -4.23
CA GLU A 32 3.77 -24.87 -3.34
C GLU A 32 3.40 -25.24 -1.89
N ALA A 33 4.35 -25.87 -1.18
CA ALA A 33 4.09 -26.53 0.10
C ALA A 33 5.18 -26.27 1.17
N TYR A 34 5.73 -25.05 1.23
CA TYR A 34 6.77 -24.67 2.19
C TYR A 34 6.65 -23.25 2.76
N THR A 35 5.97 -22.30 2.11
CA THR A 35 5.71 -20.96 2.65
C THR A 35 4.54 -20.95 3.64
N SER A 36 3.56 -21.81 3.42
CA SER A 36 2.38 -22.02 4.25
C SER A 36 1.71 -23.34 3.83
N ILE A 37 0.78 -23.86 4.64
CA ILE A 37 0.13 -25.17 4.48
C ILE A 37 -1.38 -25.06 4.68
N LEU A 38 -2.14 -25.60 3.73
CA LEU A 38 -3.59 -25.74 3.79
C LEU A 38 -4.03 -26.80 4.81
N LEU A 39 -5.24 -26.67 5.35
CA LEU A 39 -5.79 -27.61 6.34
C LEU A 39 -6.43 -28.86 5.68
N VAL A 40 -5.99 -29.22 4.47
CA VAL A 40 -6.53 -30.32 3.65
C VAL A 40 -5.45 -31.04 2.86
N ASP A 41 -5.60 -32.35 2.72
CA ASP A 41 -4.68 -33.21 1.98
C ASP A 41 -4.73 -32.94 0.46
N LYS A 42 -3.61 -33.20 -0.22
CA LYS A 42 -3.42 -33.02 -1.66
C LYS A 42 -4.50 -33.73 -2.48
N GLU A 43 -4.85 -34.95 -2.09
CA GLU A 43 -5.82 -35.82 -2.75
C GLU A 43 -7.23 -35.22 -2.73
N LYS A 44 -7.55 -34.41 -1.70
CA LYS A 44 -8.81 -33.65 -1.61
C LYS A 44 -8.83 -32.49 -2.61
N LEU A 45 -7.70 -31.78 -2.76
CA LEU A 45 -7.52 -30.73 -3.76
C LEU A 45 -7.62 -31.29 -5.19
N GLU A 46 -6.92 -32.39 -5.48
CA GLU A 46 -6.98 -33.07 -6.78
C GLU A 46 -8.39 -33.51 -7.15
N SER A 47 -9.11 -34.11 -6.20
CA SER A 47 -10.51 -34.55 -6.34
C SER A 47 -11.47 -33.38 -6.61
N PHE A 48 -11.33 -32.27 -5.88
CA PHE A 48 -12.21 -31.10 -6.04
C PHE A 48 -11.89 -30.28 -7.31
N TYR A 49 -10.62 -30.14 -7.67
CA TYR A 49 -10.20 -29.44 -8.88
C TYR A 49 -10.43 -30.29 -10.14
N GLY A 50 -10.35 -31.62 -10.04
CA GLY A 50 -10.51 -32.55 -11.16
C GLY A 50 -9.24 -32.71 -12.01
N LYS A 51 -8.08 -32.54 -11.38
CA LYS A 51 -6.76 -32.49 -12.02
C LYS A 51 -5.69 -33.06 -11.07
N PRO A 52 -4.64 -33.74 -11.57
CA PRO A 52 -3.47 -34.07 -10.76
C PRO A 52 -2.68 -32.81 -10.40
N ILE A 53 -2.00 -32.85 -9.27
CA ILE A 53 -1.18 -31.78 -8.71
C ILE A 53 0.25 -32.31 -8.51
N ILE A 54 1.26 -31.46 -8.70
CA ILE A 54 2.67 -31.74 -8.45
C ILE A 54 3.10 -30.96 -7.23
N THR A 55 3.60 -31.60 -6.17
CA THR A 55 4.02 -30.89 -4.96
C THR A 55 5.39 -30.25 -5.16
N ALA A 56 5.47 -28.93 -5.05
CA ALA A 56 6.69 -28.14 -5.18
C ALA A 56 7.20 -27.72 -3.79
N TYR A 57 8.48 -27.94 -3.53
CA TYR A 57 9.15 -27.61 -2.27
C TYR A 57 10.11 -26.43 -2.48
N ARG A 58 10.75 -25.94 -1.39
CA ARG A 58 11.65 -24.77 -1.42
C ARG A 58 12.74 -24.92 -2.50
N GLU A 59 13.34 -26.10 -2.62
CA GLU A 59 14.33 -26.40 -3.66
C GLU A 59 13.75 -26.20 -5.07
N THR A 60 12.56 -26.75 -5.32
CA THR A 60 11.88 -26.74 -6.63
C THR A 60 11.41 -25.34 -7.06
N VAL A 61 11.00 -24.50 -6.11
CA VAL A 61 10.50 -23.14 -6.41
C VAL A 61 11.63 -22.10 -6.46
N GLU A 62 12.63 -22.19 -5.59
CA GLU A 62 13.66 -21.15 -5.47
C GLU A 62 14.93 -21.48 -6.29
N THR A 63 15.26 -22.77 -6.43
CA THR A 63 16.48 -23.22 -7.13
C THR A 63 16.16 -23.84 -8.50
N GLU A 64 15.20 -24.75 -8.59
CA GLU A 64 14.94 -25.58 -9.78
C GLU A 64 13.74 -25.08 -10.61
N SER A 65 13.40 -23.79 -10.52
CA SER A 65 12.18 -23.21 -11.11
C SER A 65 12.06 -23.27 -12.62
N ASP A 66 13.15 -23.54 -13.33
CA ASP A 66 13.15 -23.87 -14.76
C ASP A 66 12.28 -25.10 -15.06
N GLU A 67 12.11 -26.04 -14.12
CA GLU A 67 11.16 -27.15 -14.28
C GLU A 67 9.72 -26.63 -14.32
N ILE A 68 9.34 -25.79 -13.35
CA ILE A 68 7.99 -25.20 -13.26
C ILE A 68 7.68 -24.34 -14.49
N LEU A 69 8.66 -23.55 -14.96
CA LEU A 69 8.51 -22.65 -16.10
C LEU A 69 8.70 -23.34 -17.47
N HIS A 70 9.18 -24.59 -17.50
CA HIS A 70 9.34 -25.38 -18.72
C HIS A 70 8.05 -25.36 -19.56
N ASN A 71 8.16 -25.11 -20.86
CA ASN A 71 7.07 -25.06 -21.86
C ASN A 71 5.88 -24.12 -21.56
N ALA A 72 5.88 -23.31 -20.50
CA ALA A 72 4.74 -22.45 -20.13
C ALA A 72 4.40 -21.32 -21.13
N LYS A 73 5.16 -21.20 -22.22
CA LYS A 73 4.82 -20.43 -23.43
C LYS A 73 3.78 -21.13 -24.31
N GLU A 74 3.88 -22.45 -24.41
CA GLU A 74 3.11 -23.31 -25.33
C GLU A 74 1.91 -23.96 -24.63
N GLU A 75 2.05 -24.26 -23.34
CA GLU A 75 0.99 -24.80 -22.48
C GLU A 75 0.64 -23.88 -21.31
N ASP A 76 -0.50 -24.14 -20.66
CA ASP A 76 -0.96 -23.42 -19.48
C ASP A 76 -0.54 -24.14 -18.20
N VAL A 77 0.30 -23.50 -17.39
CA VAL A 77 0.87 -24.05 -16.15
C VAL A 77 0.43 -23.20 -14.97
N ALA A 78 0.00 -23.81 -13.87
CA ALA A 78 -0.32 -23.10 -12.63
C ALA A 78 0.69 -23.40 -11.52
N LEU A 79 1.02 -22.39 -10.73
CA LEU A 79 1.59 -22.50 -9.39
C LEU A 79 0.53 -22.04 -8.36
N LEU A 80 0.17 -22.93 -7.45
CA LEU A 80 -0.80 -22.68 -6.39
C LEU A 80 -0.06 -22.33 -5.10
N VAL A 81 -0.43 -21.22 -4.48
CA VAL A 81 0.19 -20.67 -3.27
C VAL A 81 -0.87 -20.58 -2.17
N VAL A 82 -0.55 -20.99 -0.95
CA VAL A 82 -1.48 -20.89 0.19
C VAL A 82 -1.62 -19.42 0.61
N GLY A 83 -2.84 -18.96 0.86
CA GLY A 83 -3.17 -17.55 1.03
C GLY A 83 -3.24 -16.79 -0.30
N ASP A 84 -2.51 -15.68 -0.39
CA ASP A 84 -2.34 -14.86 -1.59
C ASP A 84 -0.90 -14.95 -2.11
N PRO A 85 -0.64 -14.96 -3.44
CA PRO A 85 0.70 -15.05 -4.01
C PRO A 85 1.71 -14.03 -3.46
N PHE A 86 1.29 -12.84 -3.02
CA PHE A 86 2.18 -11.81 -2.47
C PHE A 86 1.96 -11.56 -0.96
N GLY A 87 1.19 -12.42 -0.29
CA GLY A 87 0.81 -12.22 1.12
C GLY A 87 2.01 -12.12 2.07
N ALA A 88 2.96 -13.05 1.96
CA ALA A 88 4.19 -13.06 2.77
C ALA A 88 5.27 -13.93 2.10
N THR A 89 5.44 -13.80 0.78
CA THR A 89 6.24 -14.77 -0.01
C THR A 89 7.21 -14.11 -1.00
N THR A 90 8.14 -14.92 -1.51
CA THR A 90 9.12 -14.56 -2.54
C THR A 90 8.62 -14.72 -3.98
N HIS A 91 7.38 -15.15 -4.22
CA HIS A 91 6.85 -15.52 -5.56
C HIS A 91 6.85 -14.42 -6.64
N THR A 92 7.12 -13.16 -6.26
CA THR A 92 7.50 -12.11 -7.23
C THR A 92 8.68 -12.53 -8.11
N ASP A 93 9.65 -13.28 -7.55
CA ASP A 93 10.80 -13.80 -8.29
C ASP A 93 10.41 -14.77 -9.41
N MET A 94 9.49 -15.71 -9.16
CA MET A 94 8.92 -16.58 -10.20
C MET A 94 8.32 -15.79 -11.37
N LEU A 95 7.73 -14.63 -11.10
CA LEU A 95 7.18 -13.73 -12.12
C LEU A 95 8.25 -12.88 -12.84
N LEU A 96 9.42 -12.67 -12.22
CA LEU A 96 10.58 -12.06 -12.86
C LEU A 96 11.25 -13.06 -13.80
N ARG A 97 11.59 -14.26 -13.33
CA ARG A 97 12.17 -15.34 -14.16
C ARG A 97 11.27 -15.67 -15.36
N ALA A 98 9.96 -15.79 -15.14
CA ALA A 98 8.99 -15.98 -16.23
C ALA A 98 8.99 -14.82 -17.23
N ARG A 99 9.11 -13.56 -16.78
CA ARG A 99 9.17 -12.38 -17.65
C ARG A 99 10.46 -12.33 -18.47
N GLU A 100 11.60 -12.65 -17.87
CA GLU A 100 12.90 -12.71 -18.57
C GLU A 100 12.90 -13.78 -19.67
N LEU A 101 12.31 -14.94 -19.39
CA LEU A 101 12.08 -15.98 -20.40
C LEU A 101 11.05 -15.57 -21.47
N GLY A 102 10.28 -14.50 -21.28
CA GLY A 102 9.20 -14.07 -22.18
C GLY A 102 7.97 -14.98 -22.13
N ILE A 103 7.68 -15.56 -20.97
CA ILE A 103 6.47 -16.35 -20.70
C ILE A 103 5.33 -15.38 -20.31
N PRO A 104 4.16 -15.44 -20.96
CA PRO A 104 2.98 -14.70 -20.51
C PRO A 104 2.55 -15.17 -19.11
N THR A 105 2.38 -14.25 -18.16
CA THR A 105 1.99 -14.54 -16.78
C THR A 105 0.60 -13.99 -16.41
N THR A 106 -0.05 -14.58 -15.41
CA THR A 106 -1.30 -14.06 -14.82
C THR A 106 -1.37 -14.40 -13.34
N VAL A 107 -1.61 -13.39 -12.50
CA VAL A 107 -1.79 -13.58 -11.05
C VAL A 107 -3.29 -13.59 -10.71
N ILE A 108 -3.69 -14.51 -9.83
CA ILE A 108 -5.04 -14.62 -9.30
C ILE A 108 -4.96 -14.51 -7.77
N HIS A 109 -5.36 -13.34 -7.27
CA HIS A 109 -5.32 -13.01 -5.84
C HIS A 109 -6.37 -13.76 -5.01
N ASN A 110 -6.13 -13.82 -3.70
CA ASN A 110 -7.07 -14.39 -2.73
C ASN A 110 -6.89 -13.75 -1.32
N ALA A 111 -7.53 -14.32 -0.29
CA ALA A 111 -7.35 -13.90 1.10
C ALA A 111 -5.95 -14.28 1.63
N SER A 112 -5.35 -13.37 2.40
CA SER A 112 -4.07 -13.56 3.09
C SER A 112 -4.24 -13.33 4.60
N ILE A 113 -3.33 -13.87 5.42
CA ILE A 113 -3.24 -13.51 6.85
C ILE A 113 -3.09 -11.99 7.03
N MET A 114 -2.40 -11.31 6.12
CA MET A 114 -2.19 -9.85 6.13
C MET A 114 -3.47 -9.02 6.20
N ASN A 115 -4.57 -9.53 5.63
CA ASN A 115 -5.88 -8.87 5.68
C ASN A 115 -6.91 -9.63 6.54
N ALA A 116 -6.74 -10.95 6.70
CA ALA A 116 -7.61 -11.75 7.56
C ALA A 116 -7.31 -11.58 9.07
N VAL A 117 -6.11 -11.08 9.44
CA VAL A 117 -5.76 -10.70 10.83
C VAL A 117 -6.78 -9.76 11.46
N GLY A 118 -7.49 -8.94 10.67
CA GLY A 118 -8.61 -8.11 11.13
C GLY A 118 -9.76 -8.88 11.78
N ALA A 119 -9.78 -10.21 11.73
CA ALA A 119 -10.67 -11.07 12.51
C ALA A 119 -10.55 -10.86 14.03
N CYS A 120 -9.41 -10.39 14.55
CA CYS A 120 -9.28 -9.98 15.96
C CYS A 120 -9.93 -8.63 16.29
N GLY A 121 -10.41 -7.88 15.30
CA GLY A 121 -11.09 -6.58 15.45
C GLY A 121 -10.17 -5.36 15.44
N LEU A 122 -8.85 -5.56 15.45
CA LEU A 122 -7.90 -4.48 15.21
C LEU A 122 -8.03 -3.97 13.76
N GLN A 123 -8.02 -2.65 13.59
CA GLN A 123 -8.27 -2.00 12.31
C GLN A 123 -7.04 -2.15 11.41
N LEU A 124 -7.21 -2.74 10.23
CA LEU A 124 -6.09 -3.02 9.30
C LEU A 124 -5.24 -1.79 8.94
N TYR A 125 -5.80 -0.58 9.01
CA TYR A 125 -5.07 0.68 8.76
C TYR A 125 -4.21 1.16 9.95
N ASN A 126 -4.34 0.54 11.13
CA ASN A 126 -3.49 0.77 12.30
C ASN A 126 -2.29 -0.21 12.35
N PHE A 127 -2.16 -1.14 11.39
CA PHE A 127 -1.00 -2.04 11.32
C PHE A 127 0.20 -1.37 10.62
N GLY A 128 1.39 -1.60 11.18
CA GLY A 128 2.67 -1.07 10.69
C GLY A 128 3.46 -2.09 9.86
N GLN A 129 4.79 -2.02 9.93
CA GLN A 129 5.66 -2.99 9.26
C GLN A 129 5.42 -4.39 9.86
N THR A 130 5.01 -5.36 9.04
CA THR A 130 4.93 -6.77 9.43
C THR A 130 6.33 -7.37 9.55
N VAL A 131 6.53 -8.26 10.53
CA VAL A 131 7.82 -8.92 10.82
C VAL A 131 7.65 -10.44 10.82
N SER A 132 8.76 -11.17 10.73
CA SER A 132 8.81 -12.62 10.93
C SER A 132 9.69 -12.95 12.13
N LEU A 133 9.23 -13.86 12.99
CA LEU A 133 9.95 -14.35 14.17
C LEU A 133 10.50 -15.77 13.88
N PRO A 134 11.80 -15.93 13.58
CA PRO A 134 12.41 -17.22 13.29
C PRO A 134 12.60 -18.05 14.57
N PHE A 135 12.64 -19.38 14.49
CA PHE A 135 13.03 -20.24 15.61
C PHE A 135 14.45 -19.91 16.09
N TYR A 136 14.61 -19.73 17.40
CA TYR A 136 15.92 -19.59 18.03
C TYR A 136 16.63 -20.94 18.16
N THR A 137 17.96 -20.89 18.21
CA THR A 137 18.86 -22.01 18.51
C THR A 137 19.86 -21.59 19.60
N ASP A 138 20.65 -22.52 20.12
CA ASP A 138 21.67 -22.23 21.14
C ASP A 138 22.78 -21.29 20.62
N SER A 139 23.03 -21.30 19.31
CA SER A 139 24.10 -20.52 18.64
C SER A 139 23.60 -19.29 17.87
N TRP A 140 22.31 -19.23 17.54
CA TRP A 140 21.72 -18.18 16.70
C TRP A 140 20.35 -17.75 17.23
N LYS A 141 20.29 -16.51 17.72
CA LYS A 141 19.09 -15.83 18.25
C LYS A 141 18.93 -14.44 17.61
N PRO A 142 18.44 -14.36 16.36
CA PRO A 142 18.38 -13.11 15.61
C PRO A 142 17.24 -12.21 16.08
N ASP A 143 17.57 -11.00 16.53
CA ASP A 143 16.63 -10.05 17.12
C ASP A 143 16.26 -8.86 16.19
N SER A 144 16.71 -8.86 14.93
CA SER A 144 16.48 -7.77 13.96
C SER A 144 15.00 -7.44 13.67
N TRP A 145 14.07 -8.31 14.09
CA TRP A 145 12.63 -8.06 14.07
C TRP A 145 12.20 -7.11 15.20
N TYR A 146 12.87 -7.11 16.35
CA TYR A 146 12.51 -6.37 17.57
C TYR A 146 12.51 -4.87 17.33
N ASP A 147 13.56 -4.33 16.69
CA ASP A 147 13.67 -2.91 16.38
C ASP A 147 12.50 -2.41 15.51
N ARG A 148 11.92 -3.29 14.66
CA ARG A 148 10.75 -2.96 13.82
C ARG A 148 9.43 -3.04 14.58
N VAL A 149 9.31 -3.93 15.56
CA VAL A 149 8.20 -3.91 16.53
C VAL A 149 8.26 -2.61 17.34
N VAL A 150 9.44 -2.20 17.81
CA VAL A 150 9.65 -0.94 18.54
C VAL A 150 9.26 0.26 17.68
N GLU A 151 9.74 0.35 16.43
CA GLU A 151 9.35 1.42 15.49
C GLU A 151 7.83 1.53 15.32
N ASN A 152 7.12 0.41 15.21
CA ASN A 152 5.66 0.40 15.10
C ASN A 152 5.01 0.86 16.41
N VAL A 153 5.44 0.32 17.55
CA VAL A 153 4.93 0.64 18.89
C VAL A 153 5.11 2.14 19.18
N GLU A 154 6.27 2.74 18.88
CA GLU A 154 6.51 4.18 19.01
C GLU A 154 5.52 5.02 18.19
N LYS A 155 5.30 4.64 16.93
CA LYS A 155 4.34 5.28 16.01
C LYS A 155 2.88 4.95 16.36
N GLY A 156 2.66 4.07 17.34
CA GLY A 156 1.37 3.61 17.83
C GLY A 156 0.67 2.56 16.98
N MET A 157 1.36 1.99 15.99
CA MET A 157 0.82 0.98 15.07
C MET A 157 0.95 -0.43 15.64
N HIS A 158 -0.03 -1.29 15.36
CA HIS A 158 0.05 -2.72 15.67
C HIS A 158 1.06 -3.43 14.75
N THR A 159 1.72 -4.48 15.25
CA THR A 159 2.67 -5.28 14.46
C THR A 159 2.13 -6.69 14.30
N LEU A 160 1.85 -7.11 13.05
CA LEU A 160 1.70 -8.53 12.73
C LEU A 160 3.07 -9.20 12.77
N VAL A 161 3.18 -10.26 13.56
CA VAL A 161 4.34 -11.13 13.72
C VAL A 161 3.97 -12.48 13.11
N LEU A 162 4.57 -12.78 11.95
CA LEU A 162 4.49 -14.08 11.30
C LEU A 162 5.44 -15.03 12.04
N LEU A 163 4.99 -16.25 12.33
CA LEU A 163 5.75 -17.23 13.11
C LEU A 163 6.42 -18.27 12.20
N ASP A 164 7.60 -18.75 12.59
CA ASP A 164 8.43 -19.62 11.74
C ASP A 164 7.77 -20.95 11.36
N ILE A 165 8.07 -21.41 10.14
CA ILE A 165 7.56 -22.64 9.54
C ILE A 165 8.74 -23.41 8.94
N LYS A 166 9.11 -24.51 9.59
CA LYS A 166 10.18 -25.41 9.17
C LYS A 166 9.57 -26.69 8.60
N VAL A 167 9.31 -26.69 7.30
CA VAL A 167 8.77 -27.83 6.55
C VAL A 167 9.88 -28.43 5.69
N ARG A 168 10.14 -29.73 5.85
CA ARG A 168 11.13 -30.48 5.05
C ARG A 168 12.52 -29.81 5.08
N GLU A 169 12.96 -29.35 6.26
CA GLU A 169 14.34 -28.90 6.46
C GLU A 169 15.26 -30.08 6.82
N GLN A 170 16.55 -29.97 6.55
CA GLN A 170 17.56 -30.94 7.00
C GLN A 170 18.21 -30.42 8.27
N SER A 171 18.48 -31.29 9.25
CA SER A 171 19.32 -30.92 10.39
C SER A 171 20.73 -30.57 9.92
N GLU A 172 21.43 -29.70 10.67
CA GLU A 172 22.79 -29.25 10.31
C GLU A 172 23.76 -30.42 10.11
N GLU A 173 23.65 -31.48 10.92
CA GLU A 173 24.43 -32.72 10.78
C GLU A 173 24.16 -33.44 9.45
N ASN A 174 22.89 -33.51 9.02
CA ASN A 174 22.53 -34.16 7.77
C ASN A 174 22.95 -33.31 6.57
N MET A 175 22.75 -31.99 6.63
CA MET A 175 23.19 -31.06 5.59
C MET A 175 24.71 -31.08 5.41
N ALA A 176 25.48 -30.97 6.50
CA ALA A 176 26.95 -31.04 6.49
C ALA A 176 27.49 -32.41 6.04
N ARG A 177 26.68 -33.47 6.07
CA ARG A 177 27.00 -34.82 5.58
C ARG A 177 26.38 -35.13 4.22
N GLY A 178 25.74 -34.17 3.55
CA GLY A 178 25.09 -34.34 2.24
C GLY A 178 23.91 -35.32 2.24
N ARG A 179 23.32 -35.61 3.40
CA ARG A 179 22.24 -36.58 3.57
C ARG A 179 20.88 -35.90 3.36
N LYS A 180 20.14 -36.33 2.32
CA LYS A 180 18.74 -35.92 2.09
C LYS A 180 17.77 -36.58 3.08
N ILE A 181 18.02 -36.40 4.37
CA ILE A 181 17.16 -36.82 5.49
C ILE A 181 16.56 -35.54 6.07
N TYR A 182 15.24 -35.44 6.01
CA TYR A 182 14.48 -34.25 6.39
C TYR A 182 13.74 -34.47 7.71
N GLU A 183 13.62 -33.41 8.52
CA GLU A 183 12.91 -33.43 9.80
C GLU A 183 11.37 -33.34 9.62
N PRO A 184 10.58 -33.81 10.60
CA PRO A 184 9.14 -33.58 10.63
C PRO A 184 8.80 -32.07 10.63
N PRO A 185 7.69 -31.66 9.98
CA PRO A 185 7.26 -30.26 9.99
C PRO A 185 7.11 -29.67 11.38
N ARG A 186 7.73 -28.51 11.62
CA ARG A 186 7.62 -27.72 12.86
C ARG A 186 7.03 -26.34 12.54
N TYR A 187 6.04 -25.94 13.31
CA TYR A 187 5.42 -24.62 13.25
C TYR A 187 5.63 -23.95 14.60
N MET A 188 6.08 -22.70 14.63
CA MET A 188 6.23 -21.98 15.89
C MET A 188 4.85 -21.66 16.47
N ASN A 189 4.57 -22.20 17.66
CA ASN A 189 3.35 -21.93 18.41
C ASN A 189 3.45 -20.59 19.19
N PRO A 190 2.32 -20.02 19.64
CA PRO A 190 2.33 -18.73 20.33
C PRO A 190 3.08 -18.75 21.67
N VAL A 191 3.15 -19.88 22.37
CA VAL A 191 3.95 -20.03 23.62
C VAL A 191 5.44 -19.81 23.32
N THR A 192 5.96 -20.47 22.29
CA THR A 192 7.35 -20.32 21.82
C THR A 192 7.61 -18.88 21.34
N ALA A 193 6.67 -18.31 20.59
CA ALA A 193 6.79 -16.95 20.08
C ALA A 193 6.86 -15.92 21.22
N VAL A 194 5.93 -15.97 22.18
CA VAL A 194 5.91 -15.08 23.35
C VAL A 194 7.17 -15.28 24.20
N SER A 195 7.60 -16.53 24.40
CA SER A 195 8.86 -16.84 25.11
C SER A 195 10.08 -16.20 24.45
N GLN A 196 10.25 -16.34 23.13
CA GLN A 196 11.35 -15.70 22.39
C GLN A 196 11.25 -14.16 22.40
N ILE A 197 10.04 -13.59 22.36
CA ILE A 197 9.83 -12.14 22.44
C ILE A 197 10.27 -11.61 23.81
N LEU A 198 9.88 -12.29 24.88
CA LEU A 198 10.26 -11.95 26.26
C LEU A 198 11.76 -12.15 26.52
N GLU A 199 12.38 -13.21 25.99
CA GLU A 199 13.84 -13.38 26.03
C GLU A 199 14.56 -12.20 25.35
N SER A 200 14.04 -11.73 24.22
CA SER A 200 14.68 -10.66 23.44
C SER A 200 14.53 -9.28 24.09
N GLU A 201 13.36 -8.99 24.67
CA GLU A 201 13.18 -7.81 25.54
C GLU A 201 14.15 -7.85 26.73
N ALA A 202 14.32 -9.01 27.39
CA ALA A 202 15.25 -9.14 28.51
C ALA A 202 16.73 -8.93 28.09
N ILE A 203 17.15 -9.46 26.93
CA ILE A 203 18.49 -9.24 26.37
C ILE A 203 18.72 -7.76 26.03
N ARG A 204 17.76 -7.10 25.36
CA ARG A 204 17.88 -5.67 25.02
C ARG A 204 17.83 -4.77 26.27
N ALA A 205 17.02 -5.10 27.26
CA ALA A 205 16.99 -4.42 28.56
C ALA A 205 18.31 -4.56 29.34
N ALA A 206 18.94 -5.74 29.33
CA ALA A 206 20.25 -5.94 29.96
C ALA A 206 21.38 -5.18 29.23
N SER A 207 21.27 -5.03 27.91
CA SER A 207 22.26 -4.35 27.05
C SER A 207 22.25 -2.82 27.21
N ALA A 208 21.11 -2.24 27.60
CA ALA A 208 20.89 -0.79 27.71
C ALA A 208 21.62 -0.10 28.88
N SER A 209 22.42 -0.84 29.67
CA SER A 209 23.38 -0.26 30.62
C SER A 209 24.65 0.30 29.95
N SER A 210 24.72 0.26 28.61
CA SER A 210 25.71 0.93 27.76
C SER A 210 25.04 2.04 26.93
N GLU A 211 25.69 3.20 26.80
CA GLU A 211 25.04 4.48 26.45
C GLU A 211 24.52 4.59 24.99
N GLU A 212 24.71 3.59 24.15
CA GLU A 212 24.43 3.67 22.70
C GLU A 212 23.08 3.04 22.28
N THR A 213 22.44 2.20 23.10
CA THR A 213 21.22 1.45 22.68
C THR A 213 19.91 2.08 23.17
N LYS A 214 19.20 2.78 22.29
CA LYS A 214 17.93 3.46 22.63
C LYS A 214 16.69 2.55 22.75
N ALA A 215 16.73 1.33 22.22
CA ALA A 215 15.56 0.44 22.13
C ALA A 215 15.51 -0.60 23.28
N HIS A 216 14.94 -0.22 24.44
CA HIS A 216 14.72 -1.12 25.58
C HIS A 216 13.48 -0.71 26.41
N GLY A 217 12.84 -1.65 27.10
CA GLY A 217 11.67 -1.39 27.95
C GLY A 217 10.37 -1.16 27.18
N TYR A 218 10.27 -1.62 25.93
CA TYR A 218 9.14 -1.34 25.02
C TYR A 218 8.08 -2.45 25.02
N LEU A 219 8.47 -3.71 25.19
CA LEU A 219 7.61 -4.90 25.16
C LEU A 219 7.46 -5.52 26.56
N LYS A 220 7.22 -4.69 27.57
CA LYS A 220 7.06 -5.09 28.97
C LYS A 220 5.99 -6.18 29.16
N PRO A 221 6.26 -7.27 29.92
CA PRO A 221 5.33 -8.40 30.06
C PRO A 221 3.93 -8.00 30.52
N GLU A 222 3.85 -7.14 31.52
CA GLU A 222 2.63 -6.80 32.28
C GLU A 222 1.76 -5.71 31.64
N SER A 223 2.28 -5.01 30.62
CA SER A 223 1.61 -3.83 30.03
C SER A 223 1.61 -3.82 28.49
N THR A 224 2.29 -4.76 27.84
CA THR A 224 2.21 -4.96 26.38
C THR A 224 1.07 -5.90 26.05
N LEU A 225 0.05 -5.39 25.36
CA LEU A 225 -1.05 -6.21 24.86
C LEU A 225 -0.63 -6.96 23.59
N ALA A 226 -1.05 -8.23 23.53
CA ALA A 226 -0.80 -9.12 22.41
C ALA A 226 -2.05 -9.95 22.09
N ILE A 227 -2.17 -10.39 20.83
CA ILE A 227 -3.23 -11.28 20.36
C ILE A 227 -2.58 -12.42 19.58
N ALA A 228 -2.81 -13.66 20.00
CA ALA A 228 -2.51 -14.85 19.19
C ALA A 228 -3.71 -15.19 18.30
N LEU A 229 -3.46 -15.53 17.04
CA LEU A 229 -4.47 -15.98 16.09
C LEU A 229 -4.05 -17.31 15.48
N SER A 230 -4.94 -18.30 15.56
CA SER A 230 -4.77 -19.67 15.06
C SER A 230 -5.82 -19.95 13.99
N ARG A 231 -5.43 -20.59 12.88
CA ARG A 231 -6.32 -21.05 11.79
C ARG A 231 -7.31 -20.00 11.30
N VAL A 232 -6.83 -18.77 11.11
CA VAL A 232 -7.65 -17.65 10.61
C VAL A 232 -8.31 -18.01 9.28
N GLY A 233 -9.63 -17.88 9.19
CA GLY A 233 -10.45 -18.32 8.05
C GLY A 233 -11.13 -19.69 8.23
N SER A 234 -10.70 -20.53 9.19
CA SER A 234 -11.39 -21.80 9.47
C SER A 234 -12.73 -21.58 10.17
N PRO A 235 -13.83 -22.20 9.70
CA PRO A 235 -15.17 -22.00 10.27
C PRO A 235 -15.37 -22.69 11.63
N ASP A 236 -14.58 -23.73 11.92
CA ASP A 236 -14.70 -24.60 13.11
C ASP A 236 -13.45 -24.58 14.01
N LYS A 237 -12.27 -24.20 13.48
CA LYS A 237 -10.99 -24.27 14.19
C LYS A 237 -10.27 -22.95 14.37
N GLN A 238 -10.80 -21.84 13.83
CA GLN A 238 -10.22 -20.52 14.09
C GLN A 238 -10.26 -20.23 15.59
N ARG A 239 -9.11 -19.87 16.17
CA ARG A 239 -9.02 -19.42 17.56
C ARG A 239 -8.31 -18.07 17.63
N ILE A 240 -8.76 -17.23 18.55
CA ILE A 240 -8.17 -15.94 18.87
C ILE A 240 -8.02 -15.92 20.39
N VAL A 241 -6.87 -15.46 20.90
CA VAL A 241 -6.58 -15.36 22.33
C VAL A 241 -5.87 -14.03 22.58
N CYS A 242 -6.46 -13.17 23.41
CA CYS A 242 -5.97 -11.83 23.72
C CYS A 242 -5.46 -11.76 25.17
N GLY A 243 -4.41 -11.01 25.44
CA GLY A 243 -3.91 -10.79 26.80
C GLY A 243 -2.73 -9.82 26.85
N THR A 244 -2.12 -9.68 28.03
CA THR A 244 -0.75 -9.15 28.12
C THR A 244 0.26 -10.21 27.67
N LEU A 245 1.49 -9.83 27.31
CA LEU A 245 2.55 -10.79 27.01
C LEU A 245 2.80 -11.76 28.17
N GLN A 246 2.69 -11.28 29.43
CA GLN A 246 2.73 -12.14 30.61
C GLN A 246 1.61 -13.19 30.57
N GLN A 247 0.35 -12.77 30.42
CA GLN A 247 -0.80 -13.69 30.39
C GLN A 247 -0.66 -14.74 29.28
N LEU A 248 -0.18 -14.37 28.09
CA LEU A 248 0.03 -15.33 27.01
C LEU A 248 1.23 -16.27 27.25
N SER A 249 2.18 -15.90 28.12
CA SER A 249 3.29 -16.77 28.53
C SER A 249 2.91 -17.78 29.62
N GLU A 250 1.80 -17.55 30.31
CA GLU A 250 1.23 -18.44 31.35
C GLU A 250 0.28 -19.51 30.76
N LEU A 251 -0.01 -19.45 29.46
CA LEU A 251 -0.85 -20.41 28.72
C LEU A 251 -0.08 -21.60 28.13
N THR A 252 -0.82 -22.65 27.80
CA THR A 252 -0.30 -23.87 27.17
C THR A 252 -0.54 -23.88 25.65
N GLU A 253 0.08 -24.82 24.93
CA GLU A 253 -0.18 -24.98 23.48
C GLU A 253 -1.65 -25.34 23.18
N GLU A 254 -2.31 -26.09 24.08
CA GLU A 254 -3.71 -26.49 23.93
C GLU A 254 -4.68 -25.28 23.96
N ASP A 255 -4.31 -24.20 24.66
CA ASP A 255 -5.07 -22.95 24.74
C ASP A 255 -5.08 -22.18 23.41
N PHE A 256 -4.02 -22.30 22.61
CA PHE A 256 -3.95 -21.72 21.26
C PHE A 256 -4.49 -22.66 20.17
N GLY A 257 -4.54 -23.97 20.43
CA GLY A 257 -5.06 -24.97 19.50
C GLY A 257 -4.02 -25.42 18.46
N GLU A 258 -4.45 -25.73 17.25
CA GLU A 258 -3.59 -26.30 16.20
C GLU A 258 -3.06 -25.23 15.21
N PRO A 259 -1.85 -25.41 14.62
CA PRO A 259 -1.28 -24.50 13.61
C PRO A 259 -2.12 -24.43 12.32
N LEU A 260 -2.02 -23.37 11.49
CA LEU A 260 -1.05 -22.28 11.52
C LEU A 260 -1.38 -21.14 12.49
N PHE A 261 -0.35 -20.42 12.90
CA PHE A 261 -0.37 -19.39 13.95
C PHE A 261 0.21 -18.05 13.47
N SER A 262 -0.25 -16.97 14.09
CA SER A 262 0.36 -15.63 14.03
C SER A 262 0.17 -14.91 15.37
N VAL A 263 1.01 -13.94 15.67
CA VAL A 263 0.86 -13.06 16.86
C VAL A 263 0.76 -11.61 16.40
N VAL A 264 -0.04 -10.80 17.08
CA VAL A 264 -0.07 -9.36 16.90
C VAL A 264 0.38 -8.69 18.20
N ILE A 265 1.43 -7.87 18.12
CA ILE A 265 1.80 -6.94 19.19
C ILE A 265 0.95 -5.68 19.01
N VAL A 266 0.13 -5.33 19.99
CA VAL A 266 -0.87 -4.28 19.83
C VAL A 266 -0.27 -2.92 20.15
N GLY A 267 -0.16 -2.08 19.13
CA GLY A 267 0.44 -0.74 19.19
C GLY A 267 -0.31 0.27 20.05
N ARG A 268 0.35 1.40 20.32
CA ARG A 268 -0.09 2.45 21.25
C ARG A 268 -1.43 3.14 20.91
N ARG A 269 -1.90 3.10 19.66
CA ARG A 269 -3.22 3.60 19.28
C ARG A 269 -4.23 2.45 19.24
N LEU A 270 -5.07 2.35 20.28
CA LEU A 270 -6.33 1.61 20.21
C LEU A 270 -7.52 2.57 20.21
N HIS A 271 -8.49 2.29 19.36
CA HIS A 271 -9.84 2.84 19.38
C HIS A 271 -10.73 2.02 20.33
N GLU A 272 -11.70 2.65 21.00
CA GLU A 272 -12.55 1.97 21.99
C GLU A 272 -13.29 0.73 21.41
N LEU A 273 -13.63 0.74 20.11
CA LEU A 273 -14.20 -0.44 19.42
C LEU A 273 -13.21 -1.60 19.32
N GLU A 274 -11.92 -1.33 19.06
CA GLU A 274 -10.87 -2.35 19.00
C GLU A 274 -10.67 -2.98 20.37
N VAL A 275 -10.66 -2.15 21.43
CA VAL A 275 -10.62 -2.61 22.82
C VAL A 275 -11.82 -3.52 23.13
N GLN A 276 -13.04 -3.05 22.87
CA GLN A 276 -14.28 -3.75 23.24
C GLN A 276 -14.51 -5.04 22.45
N TYR A 277 -14.15 -5.07 21.16
CA TYR A 277 -14.25 -6.27 20.33
C TYR A 277 -13.21 -7.29 20.76
N SER A 278 -11.91 -6.93 20.82
CA SER A 278 -10.82 -7.82 21.23
C SER A 278 -11.02 -8.41 22.65
N ALA A 279 -11.67 -7.65 23.54
CA ALA A 279 -12.06 -8.08 24.89
C ALA A 279 -13.09 -9.22 24.94
N ALA A 280 -13.55 -9.75 23.79
CA ALA A 280 -14.33 -10.99 23.71
C ALA A 280 -13.46 -12.26 23.79
N TRP A 281 -12.16 -12.17 23.47
CA TRP A 281 -11.19 -13.28 23.52
C TRP A 281 -10.08 -13.07 24.55
N ALA A 282 -10.26 -12.12 25.47
CA ALA A 282 -9.28 -11.81 26.51
C ALA A 282 -9.27 -12.86 27.62
N VAL A 283 -8.07 -13.34 27.98
CA VAL A 283 -7.83 -14.29 29.10
C VAL A 283 -8.39 -13.71 30.41
N ASP A 284 -8.06 -12.44 30.70
CA ASP A 284 -8.80 -11.62 31.66
C ASP A 284 -9.32 -10.37 30.94
N LYS A 285 -10.66 -10.27 30.86
CA LYS A 285 -11.38 -9.17 30.23
C LYS A 285 -11.29 -7.86 31.02
N ALA A 286 -11.24 -7.91 32.34
CA ALA A 286 -11.09 -6.71 33.16
C ALA A 286 -9.67 -6.16 33.04
N GLU A 287 -8.66 -7.03 33.05
CA GLU A 287 -7.26 -6.64 32.89
C GLU A 287 -6.96 -6.10 31.49
N TRP A 288 -7.44 -6.77 30.43
CA TRP A 288 -7.35 -6.26 29.05
C TRP A 288 -7.92 -4.84 28.94
N ILE A 289 -9.09 -4.59 29.55
CA ILE A 289 -9.73 -3.26 29.53
C ILE A 289 -9.01 -2.25 30.44
N ARG A 290 -8.38 -2.67 31.55
CA ARG A 290 -7.54 -1.81 32.40
C ARG A 290 -6.31 -1.34 31.63
N VAL A 291 -5.51 -2.28 31.14
CA VAL A 291 -4.28 -2.00 30.39
C VAL A 291 -4.61 -1.18 29.15
N ALA A 292 -5.65 -1.52 28.39
CA ALA A 292 -6.08 -0.76 27.21
C ALA A 292 -6.68 0.64 27.48
N LYS A 293 -6.68 1.12 28.74
CA LYS A 293 -7.21 2.46 29.11
C LYS A 293 -6.28 3.27 30.01
N GLU A 294 -5.14 2.73 30.42
CA GLU A 294 -4.18 3.43 31.26
C GLU A 294 -3.40 4.51 30.49
N PRO A 295 -2.93 5.58 31.19
CA PRO A 295 -2.22 6.70 30.55
C PRO A 295 -0.72 6.43 30.31
N ASN A 296 -0.10 5.54 31.10
CA ASN A 296 1.28 5.10 30.95
C ASN A 296 1.40 3.72 30.29
N SER A 297 0.27 3.01 30.16
CA SER A 297 0.10 2.01 29.12
C SER A 297 0.20 2.67 27.74
N PRO A 298 0.50 1.93 26.65
CA PRO A 298 0.30 2.34 25.26
C PRO A 298 -0.78 3.42 24.99
N THR A 299 -1.96 3.33 25.58
CA THR A 299 -3.24 3.77 24.99
C THR A 299 -3.64 5.26 24.97
N LYS A 300 -2.74 6.25 25.08
CA LYS A 300 -3.17 7.68 25.06
C LYS A 300 -2.36 8.66 24.19
N SER A 301 -2.77 8.77 22.92
CA SER A 301 -2.85 10.07 22.21
C SER A 301 -4.32 10.53 22.16
N GLN A 302 -4.63 11.77 22.53
CA GLN A 302 -6.02 12.23 22.77
C GLN A 302 -6.93 12.21 21.53
N SER A 303 -8.11 11.57 21.62
CA SER A 303 -9.36 12.01 20.96
C SER A 303 -10.60 11.27 21.50
N THR A 304 -11.08 11.65 22.70
CA THR A 304 -12.31 11.06 23.27
C THR A 304 -13.57 11.76 22.74
N TRP A 305 -14.38 11.05 21.94
CA TRP A 305 -15.69 11.53 21.50
C TRP A 305 -16.77 11.11 22.53
N SER A 306 -17.25 12.06 23.32
CA SER A 306 -18.26 11.78 24.36
C SER A 306 -19.67 11.66 23.77
N PRO A 307 -20.42 10.57 24.02
CA PRO A 307 -21.81 10.48 23.64
C PRO A 307 -22.66 11.54 24.34
N ARG A 308 -23.56 12.21 23.60
CA ARG A 308 -24.60 13.05 24.22
C ARG A 308 -25.79 12.18 24.64
N PRO A 309 -26.45 12.48 25.77
CA PRO A 309 -27.65 11.75 26.19
C PRO A 309 -28.82 12.03 25.23
N GLY A 310 -29.59 10.99 24.92
CA GLY A 310 -30.82 11.12 24.13
C GLY A 310 -32.00 11.65 24.95
N PRO A 311 -32.96 12.35 24.32
CA PRO A 311 -34.24 12.73 24.96
C PRO A 311 -35.13 11.50 25.19
N SER A 312 -36.13 11.64 26.06
CA SER A 312 -36.91 10.52 26.61
C SER A 312 -38.41 10.58 26.28
N GLN A 313 -39.05 9.40 26.35
CA GLN A 313 -40.51 9.15 26.22
C GLN A 313 -41.09 9.30 24.77
N ALA A 314 -42.21 8.68 24.39
CA ALA A 314 -43.23 7.98 25.18
C ALA A 314 -43.79 6.67 24.54
N SER A 315 -44.56 5.95 25.34
CA SER A 315 -45.16 4.61 25.22
C SER A 315 -46.16 4.29 24.08
N SER A 316 -46.18 3.02 23.65
CA SER A 316 -47.38 2.15 23.50
C SER A 316 -46.90 0.69 23.35
N GLN A 317 -47.03 -0.18 24.37
CA GLN A 317 -48.18 -1.02 24.73
C GLN A 317 -48.43 -2.25 23.82
N ASP A 318 -47.78 -3.37 24.20
CA ASP A 318 -48.34 -4.73 24.42
C ASP A 318 -48.97 -5.55 23.25
N PRO A 319 -49.01 -6.91 23.35
CA PRO A 319 -47.97 -7.82 23.85
C PRO A 319 -47.75 -9.07 22.95
N ALA A 320 -46.79 -9.92 23.32
CA ALA A 320 -46.65 -11.29 22.76
C ALA A 320 -47.64 -12.28 23.42
N PRO A 321 -47.96 -13.43 22.78
CA PRO A 321 -47.19 -14.68 22.99
C PRO A 321 -47.00 -15.46 21.66
N GLY A 322 -46.43 -16.68 21.58
CA GLY A 322 -45.86 -17.61 22.56
C GLY A 322 -45.36 -18.89 21.85
N SER A 323 -44.67 -19.79 22.55
CA SER A 323 -44.00 -20.97 21.97
C SER A 323 -44.83 -22.27 21.99
N SER A 324 -44.48 -23.24 21.13
CA SER A 324 -44.42 -24.67 21.49
C SER A 324 -43.81 -25.55 20.38
N TYR A 325 -43.25 -26.69 20.76
CA TYR A 325 -42.78 -27.79 19.90
C TYR A 325 -43.80 -28.95 19.92
N GLY A 326 -43.77 -29.85 18.93
CA GLY A 326 -43.99 -31.29 19.22
C GLY A 326 -44.77 -32.18 18.24
N ALA A 327 -44.05 -33.15 17.67
CA ALA A 327 -44.44 -34.56 17.47
C ALA A 327 -45.51 -34.98 16.41
N VAL A 328 -45.55 -36.30 16.18
CA VAL A 328 -46.12 -37.08 15.06
C VAL A 328 -46.60 -38.45 15.63
N PRO A 329 -47.78 -39.02 15.28
CA PRO A 329 -47.78 -40.25 14.44
C PRO A 329 -49.03 -40.59 13.57
N GLN A 330 -48.74 -41.14 12.37
CA GLN A 330 -49.32 -42.32 11.69
C GLN A 330 -50.85 -42.63 11.60
N SER A 331 -51.35 -42.70 10.34
CA SER A 331 -52.03 -43.85 9.66
C SER A 331 -53.37 -44.43 10.21
N PRO A 332 -54.15 -45.28 9.45
CA PRO A 332 -54.00 -45.85 8.09
C PRO A 332 -55.25 -45.53 7.18
N GLU A 333 -55.83 -46.29 6.22
CA GLU A 333 -55.63 -47.65 5.64
C GLU A 333 -56.17 -47.82 4.18
N VAL A 334 -55.72 -48.92 3.55
CA VAL A 334 -56.21 -49.82 2.45
C VAL A 334 -57.54 -49.62 1.67
N ALA A 335 -57.45 -49.94 0.36
CA ALA A 335 -58.43 -50.74 -0.42
C ALA A 335 -57.74 -51.49 -1.60
N TYR A 336 -58.25 -52.66 -2.03
CA TYR A 336 -57.64 -53.56 -3.04
C TYR A 336 -58.41 -53.63 -4.38
N THR A 337 -57.75 -54.06 -5.48
CA THR A 337 -58.09 -55.28 -6.29
C THR A 337 -57.30 -55.42 -7.61
N ALA A 338 -57.29 -56.64 -8.18
CA ALA A 338 -56.66 -57.09 -9.44
C ALA A 338 -57.26 -58.49 -9.81
N PRO A 339 -56.75 -59.26 -10.80
CA PRO A 339 -56.37 -58.99 -12.20
C PRO A 339 -57.29 -59.79 -13.19
N PRO A 340 -56.83 -60.83 -13.92
CA PRO A 340 -56.12 -60.87 -15.21
C PRO A 340 -57.08 -61.14 -16.42
N PRO A 341 -56.70 -61.72 -17.60
CA PRO A 341 -56.26 -63.12 -17.75
C PRO A 341 -55.06 -63.32 -18.72
N ALA A 342 -54.63 -64.58 -18.91
CA ALA A 342 -53.55 -65.00 -19.83
C ALA A 342 -53.74 -66.44 -20.35
N TYR A 343 -53.10 -66.78 -21.47
CA TYR A 343 -52.84 -68.14 -22.00
C TYR A 343 -51.56 -68.04 -22.87
N SER A 344 -50.47 -68.76 -22.56
CA SER A 344 -50.05 -70.09 -23.10
C SER A 344 -49.69 -70.07 -24.60
N GLN A 345 -48.65 -70.75 -25.12
CA GLN A 345 -47.60 -71.66 -24.57
C GLN A 345 -46.37 -71.58 -25.55
N ALA A 346 -45.23 -72.31 -25.51
CA ALA A 346 -44.77 -73.51 -24.79
C ALA A 346 -43.23 -73.56 -24.60
N ALA A 347 -42.72 -74.75 -24.24
CA ALA A 347 -41.34 -75.21 -24.06
C ALA A 347 -40.66 -75.68 -25.38
N ASN A 348 -39.35 -75.99 -25.52
CA ASN A 348 -38.15 -75.86 -24.67
C ASN A 348 -36.86 -76.05 -25.53
N ALA A 349 -35.79 -75.29 -25.28
CA ALA A 349 -34.38 -75.68 -25.55
C ALA A 349 -33.40 -74.72 -24.82
N PRO A 350 -32.26 -75.17 -24.24
CA PRO A 350 -31.43 -74.32 -23.36
C PRO A 350 -30.16 -73.73 -24.02
N LEU A 351 -29.92 -72.44 -23.82
CA LEU A 351 -28.60 -71.78 -23.92
C LEU A 351 -28.46 -70.68 -22.85
N LEU A 352 -27.22 -70.36 -22.48
CA LEU A 352 -26.88 -69.39 -21.41
C LEU A 352 -27.20 -67.93 -21.81
N PRO A 353 -27.86 -67.13 -20.95
CA PRO A 353 -28.10 -65.71 -21.21
C PRO A 353 -26.94 -64.81 -20.75
N GLY A 354 -26.67 -63.76 -21.52
CA GLY A 354 -25.79 -62.66 -21.12
C GLY A 354 -26.47 -61.63 -20.19
N PRO A 355 -25.77 -60.57 -19.75
CA PRO A 355 -26.32 -59.55 -18.86
C PRO A 355 -27.43 -58.74 -19.53
N HIS A 356 -28.66 -58.81 -18.98
CA HIS A 356 -29.82 -58.13 -19.54
C HIS A 356 -29.81 -56.61 -19.32
N GLN A 357 -29.95 -55.86 -20.41
CA GLN A 357 -30.32 -54.44 -20.39
C GLN A 357 -31.75 -54.25 -19.83
N LYS A 358 -31.97 -53.21 -19.02
CA LYS A 358 -33.33 -52.85 -18.55
C LYS A 358 -34.13 -52.13 -19.64
N PRO A 359 -35.37 -52.56 -19.96
CA PRO A 359 -36.20 -51.87 -20.95
C PRO A 359 -36.72 -50.53 -20.41
N THR A 360 -36.38 -49.43 -21.09
CA THR A 360 -36.83 -48.08 -20.70
C THR A 360 -38.27 -47.82 -21.16
N ARG A 361 -39.21 -47.75 -20.21
CA ARG A 361 -40.63 -47.48 -20.46
C ARG A 361 -40.81 -46.03 -20.96
N ARG A 362 -40.90 -45.83 -22.28
CA ARG A 362 -41.10 -44.50 -22.90
C ARG A 362 -42.38 -43.85 -22.37
N THR A 363 -42.25 -42.66 -21.78
CA THR A 363 -43.39 -41.81 -21.41
C THR A 363 -43.98 -41.14 -22.65
N ALA A 364 -45.31 -40.95 -22.66
CA ALA A 364 -46.03 -40.36 -23.79
C ALA A 364 -45.51 -38.95 -24.14
N ALA A 365 -45.41 -38.67 -25.45
CA ALA A 365 -44.76 -37.46 -25.96
C ALA A 365 -45.38 -36.16 -25.44
N THR A 366 -46.71 -36.09 -25.30
CA THR A 366 -47.43 -34.96 -24.70
C THR A 366 -47.00 -34.68 -23.27
N ARG A 367 -46.80 -35.70 -22.42
CA ARG A 367 -46.35 -35.50 -21.03
C ARG A 367 -44.90 -35.01 -20.97
N ARG A 368 -44.06 -35.39 -21.93
CA ARG A 368 -42.70 -34.84 -22.11
C ARG A 368 -42.73 -33.39 -22.59
N PHE A 369 -43.57 -33.06 -23.58
CA PHE A 369 -43.71 -31.70 -24.10
C PHE A 369 -44.25 -30.74 -23.03
N CYS A 370 -45.33 -31.08 -22.33
CA CYS A 370 -45.87 -30.24 -21.26
C CYS A 370 -44.86 -30.05 -20.12
N SER A 371 -44.13 -31.10 -19.73
CA SER A 371 -43.06 -31.00 -18.73
C SER A 371 -41.94 -30.05 -19.18
N ALA A 372 -41.46 -30.18 -20.42
CA ALA A 372 -40.43 -29.30 -20.97
C ALA A 372 -40.92 -27.84 -21.11
N PHE A 373 -42.17 -27.63 -21.54
CA PHE A 373 -42.77 -26.31 -21.67
C PHE A 373 -42.98 -25.62 -20.31
N SER A 374 -43.48 -26.34 -19.30
CA SER A 374 -43.58 -25.81 -17.93
C SER A 374 -42.20 -25.48 -17.36
N ILE A 375 -41.18 -26.32 -17.58
CA ILE A 375 -39.80 -26.03 -17.15
C ILE A 375 -39.25 -24.80 -17.88
N ALA A 376 -39.46 -24.67 -19.20
CA ALA A 376 -39.02 -23.52 -19.97
C ALA A 376 -39.71 -22.21 -19.49
N LEU A 377 -41.02 -22.24 -19.22
CA LEU A 377 -41.74 -21.09 -18.67
C LEU A 377 -41.22 -20.69 -17.29
N LEU A 378 -40.91 -21.68 -16.44
CA LEU A 378 -40.38 -21.48 -15.09
C LEU A 378 -38.93 -20.93 -15.13
N ILE A 379 -38.11 -21.40 -16.08
CA ILE A 379 -36.79 -20.84 -16.38
C ILE A 379 -36.91 -19.38 -16.85
N VAL A 380 -37.83 -19.06 -17.76
CA VAL A 380 -38.04 -17.67 -18.23
C VAL A 380 -38.54 -16.76 -17.09
N LEU A 381 -39.41 -17.26 -16.20
CA LEU A 381 -39.83 -16.52 -15.00
C LEU A 381 -38.68 -16.32 -14.01
N ILE A 382 -37.87 -17.35 -13.72
CA ILE A 382 -36.66 -17.20 -12.89
C ILE A 382 -35.69 -16.21 -13.54
N PHE A 383 -35.28 -16.40 -14.79
CA PHE A 383 -34.33 -15.48 -15.44
C PHE A 383 -34.87 -14.04 -15.53
N SER A 384 -36.15 -13.81 -15.84
CA SER A 384 -36.70 -12.44 -15.90
C SER A 384 -36.89 -11.78 -14.52
N THR A 385 -37.06 -12.56 -13.45
CA THR A 385 -37.09 -12.02 -12.07
C THR A 385 -35.67 -11.84 -11.51
N SER A 386 -34.79 -12.83 -11.65
CA SER A 386 -33.37 -12.74 -11.29
C SER A 386 -32.66 -11.61 -12.05
N TRP A 387 -32.91 -11.40 -13.34
CA TRP A 387 -32.36 -10.28 -14.11
C TRP A 387 -32.83 -8.92 -13.56
N LYS A 388 -34.10 -8.82 -13.14
CA LYS A 388 -34.64 -7.62 -12.45
C LYS A 388 -34.12 -7.45 -11.02
N ILE A 389 -33.65 -8.51 -10.36
CA ILE A 389 -33.02 -8.46 -9.03
C ILE A 389 -31.54 -8.05 -9.17
N ILE A 390 -30.79 -8.67 -10.08
CA ILE A 390 -29.40 -8.33 -10.41
C ILE A 390 -29.30 -6.87 -10.86
N ASN A 391 -30.16 -6.43 -11.78
CA ASN A 391 -30.19 -5.03 -12.24
C ASN A 391 -30.84 -4.05 -11.24
N ARG A 392 -31.32 -4.52 -10.08
CA ARG A 392 -31.68 -3.67 -8.93
C ARG A 392 -30.56 -3.60 -7.88
N GLY A 393 -29.46 -4.35 -8.05
CA GLY A 393 -28.29 -4.34 -7.17
C GLY A 393 -27.33 -3.16 -7.39
N PHE A 394 -27.59 -2.26 -8.34
CA PHE A 394 -26.73 -1.10 -8.65
C PHE A 394 -26.89 0.04 -7.62
N VAL A 395 -26.57 -0.23 -6.36
CA VAL A 395 -26.53 0.79 -5.31
C VAL A 395 -25.23 1.58 -5.42
N VAL A 396 -25.33 2.85 -5.83
CA VAL A 396 -24.24 3.82 -5.66
C VAL A 396 -24.10 4.10 -4.16
N ALA A 397 -23.04 3.60 -3.55
CA ALA A 397 -22.80 3.81 -2.12
C ALA A 397 -22.21 5.21 -1.89
N TRP A 398 -23.05 6.17 -1.50
CA TRP A 398 -22.59 7.50 -1.12
C TRP A 398 -22.06 7.52 0.31
N ASP A 399 -20.74 7.60 0.45
CA ASP A 399 -20.03 7.52 1.74
C ASP A 399 -18.93 8.58 1.92
N ASN A 400 -18.50 9.26 0.84
CA ASN A 400 -17.52 10.33 0.87
C ASN A 400 -18.19 11.71 0.94
N ASP A 401 -18.93 11.97 2.01
CA ASP A 401 -19.27 13.36 2.36
C ASP A 401 -18.08 14.09 3.03
N PRO A 402 -18.05 15.43 3.03
CA PRO A 402 -16.95 16.21 3.62
C PRO A 402 -16.70 15.84 5.08
N ARG A 403 -15.48 15.38 5.40
CA ARG A 403 -15.11 14.99 6.77
C ARG A 403 -14.57 16.19 7.56
N PRO A 404 -14.61 16.17 8.91
CA PRO A 404 -14.08 17.26 9.73
C PRO A 404 -12.61 17.62 9.45
N GLN A 405 -11.80 16.63 9.05
CA GLN A 405 -10.40 16.82 8.63
C GLN A 405 -10.24 17.58 7.29
N ASP A 406 -11.23 17.44 6.41
CA ASP A 406 -11.25 18.04 5.08
C ASP A 406 -11.60 19.53 5.21
N GLY A 407 -12.59 19.88 6.04
CA GLY A 407 -12.92 21.24 6.45
C GLY A 407 -14.39 21.42 6.85
N HIS A 408 -14.73 22.57 7.41
CA HIS A 408 -16.13 22.99 7.58
C HIS A 408 -16.70 23.41 6.22
N VAL A 409 -17.86 22.87 5.85
CA VAL A 409 -18.53 23.22 4.60
C VAL A 409 -19.14 24.63 4.69
N VAL A 410 -18.73 25.52 3.79
CA VAL A 410 -19.38 26.82 3.56
C VAL A 410 -20.52 26.65 2.56
N SER A 411 -20.23 25.99 1.43
CA SER A 411 -21.21 25.71 0.38
C SER A 411 -20.89 24.37 -0.29
N CYS A 412 -21.91 23.67 -0.78
CA CYS A 412 -21.75 22.55 -1.71
C CYS A 412 -22.75 22.72 -2.86
N SER A 413 -22.38 22.37 -4.09
CA SER A 413 -23.38 22.20 -5.16
C SER A 413 -23.16 20.93 -5.98
N GLN A 414 -24.29 20.39 -6.43
CA GLN A 414 -24.41 19.40 -7.51
C GLN A 414 -24.95 20.06 -8.81
N LYS A 415 -25.21 21.37 -8.76
CA LYS A 415 -25.49 22.21 -9.92
C LYS A 415 -24.19 22.66 -10.57
N TRP A 416 -24.19 22.67 -11.89
CA TRP A 416 -23.05 22.87 -12.79
C TRP A 416 -23.43 23.83 -13.92
N PHE A 417 -22.42 24.41 -14.58
CA PHE A 417 -22.59 25.15 -15.84
C PHE A 417 -22.01 24.32 -16.99
N ASP A 418 -22.73 24.19 -18.10
CA ASP A 418 -22.28 23.43 -19.27
C ASP A 418 -21.50 24.32 -20.25
N LEU A 419 -20.36 23.83 -20.76
CA LEU A 419 -19.52 24.54 -21.75
C LEU A 419 -20.01 24.26 -23.19
N GLY A 420 -21.28 24.58 -23.48
CA GLY A 420 -21.87 24.25 -24.78
C GLY A 420 -23.30 24.72 -25.03
N GLY A 421 -23.59 26.02 -24.90
CA GLY A 421 -24.87 26.59 -25.33
C GLY A 421 -25.06 28.05 -24.91
N SER A 422 -25.47 28.90 -25.85
CA SER A 422 -26.09 30.19 -25.52
C SER A 422 -27.44 29.95 -24.84
N GLY A 423 -27.83 30.81 -23.90
CA GLY A 423 -29.01 30.58 -23.07
C GLY A 423 -30.32 30.51 -23.84
N ASP A 424 -30.99 29.35 -23.74
CA ASP A 424 -32.39 29.14 -24.12
C ASP A 424 -32.95 28.02 -23.22
N GLU A 425 -33.89 28.32 -22.33
CA GLU A 425 -34.30 27.41 -21.22
C GLU A 425 -35.19 26.22 -21.64
N ASN A 426 -35.37 25.96 -22.95
CA ASN A 426 -36.46 25.14 -23.49
C ASN A 426 -36.05 23.91 -24.32
N ILE A 427 -34.94 23.24 -24.00
CA ILE A 427 -34.52 21.97 -24.67
C ILE A 427 -34.38 20.79 -23.67
N TYR A 428 -35.33 20.69 -22.73
CA TYR A 428 -35.43 19.55 -21.79
C TYR A 428 -36.81 18.88 -21.77
N ALA A 429 -37.45 18.76 -22.93
CA ALA A 429 -38.62 17.92 -23.16
C ALA A 429 -38.45 17.12 -24.47
N ASN A 430 -38.88 15.84 -24.47
CA ASN A 430 -38.75 14.86 -25.56
C ASN A 430 -37.33 14.55 -26.07
N ARG A 431 -36.73 13.43 -25.60
CA ARG A 431 -35.78 12.65 -26.44
C ARG A 431 -35.55 11.17 -26.10
N ASP A 432 -36.61 10.44 -25.70
CA ASP A 432 -36.62 8.97 -25.53
C ASP A 432 -36.46 8.16 -26.84
N GLY A 433 -35.74 8.68 -27.85
CA GLY A 433 -35.68 8.07 -29.19
C GLY A 433 -34.46 8.36 -30.06
N ILE A 434 -33.50 9.21 -29.64
CA ILE A 434 -32.33 9.55 -30.47
C ILE A 434 -31.04 9.58 -29.64
N PHE A 435 -30.61 8.40 -29.17
CA PHE A 435 -29.30 8.15 -28.54
C PHE A 435 -28.62 6.86 -29.06
N ASN A 436 -28.85 6.54 -30.34
CA ASN A 436 -28.04 5.61 -31.12
C ASN A 436 -27.43 6.39 -32.29
N GLN A 437 -26.15 6.13 -32.60
CA GLN A 437 -25.29 6.97 -33.47
C GLN A 437 -24.92 8.33 -32.81
N THR A 438 -23.65 8.71 -32.61
CA THR A 438 -22.35 8.04 -32.84
C THR A 438 -21.42 8.25 -31.64
N MET A 439 -21.02 7.18 -30.95
CA MET A 439 -19.92 7.26 -29.97
C MET A 439 -18.57 7.11 -30.67
N ILE A 440 -17.66 8.07 -30.47
CA ILE A 440 -16.24 7.90 -30.78
C ILE A 440 -15.57 7.28 -29.54
N PRO A 441 -14.98 6.07 -29.62
CA PRO A 441 -14.25 5.50 -28.49
C PRO A 441 -13.00 6.34 -28.18
N GLY A 442 -12.89 6.88 -26.95
CA GLY A 442 -11.66 7.47 -26.43
C GLY A 442 -11.76 8.88 -25.84
N TYR A 443 -12.84 9.63 -26.03
CA TYR A 443 -12.96 11.01 -25.54
C TYR A 443 -14.26 11.27 -24.74
N PRO A 444 -14.22 12.13 -23.71
CA PRO A 444 -15.42 12.56 -22.98
C PRO A 444 -16.30 13.43 -23.86
N VAL A 445 -17.61 13.23 -23.76
CA VAL A 445 -18.60 13.87 -24.64
C VAL A 445 -19.06 15.22 -24.08
N PHE A 446 -19.14 15.36 -22.75
CA PHE A 446 -19.78 16.50 -22.09
C PHE A 446 -18.84 17.22 -21.09
N PRO A 447 -18.68 18.55 -21.19
CA PRO A 447 -17.89 19.36 -20.26
C PRO A 447 -18.74 20.26 -19.36
N ALA A 448 -18.75 19.98 -18.05
CA ALA A 448 -19.32 20.84 -17.00
C ALA A 448 -18.22 21.60 -16.25
N TYR A 449 -18.53 22.78 -15.70
CA TYR A 449 -17.60 23.53 -14.84
C TYR A 449 -18.27 24.33 -13.72
N LYS A 450 -17.43 24.77 -12.79
CA LYS A 450 -17.71 25.75 -11.75
C LYS A 450 -16.44 26.56 -11.46
N THR A 451 -16.60 27.84 -11.09
CA THR A 451 -15.49 28.72 -10.69
C THR A 451 -15.73 29.22 -9.27
N TYR A 452 -14.65 29.41 -8.52
CA TYR A 452 -14.61 29.95 -7.16
C TYR A 452 -13.51 31.01 -7.07
N THR A 453 -13.70 32.03 -6.23
CA THR A 453 -12.74 33.11 -5.98
C THR A 453 -12.39 33.13 -4.49
N LEU A 454 -11.19 32.66 -4.12
CA LEU A 454 -10.78 32.54 -2.72
C LEU A 454 -9.99 33.80 -2.30
N PRO A 455 -10.32 34.48 -1.18
CA PRO A 455 -9.56 35.67 -0.75
C PRO A 455 -8.09 35.35 -0.53
N ILE A 456 -7.18 36.23 -0.95
CA ILE A 456 -5.74 35.99 -0.92
C ILE A 456 -5.13 36.10 0.49
N ASN A 457 -5.80 36.85 1.38
CA ASN A 457 -5.36 37.15 2.76
C ASN A 457 -5.66 36.02 3.76
N LYS A 458 -5.44 34.76 3.38
CA LYS A 458 -5.77 33.57 4.18
C LYS A 458 -4.52 32.81 4.56
N SER A 459 -4.57 32.18 5.74
CA SER A 459 -3.45 31.41 6.31
C SER A 459 -3.13 30.15 5.51
N LEU A 460 -4.11 29.61 4.77
CA LEU A 460 -3.96 28.42 3.93
C LEU A 460 -4.96 28.46 2.77
N HIS A 461 -4.49 28.22 1.55
CA HIS A 461 -5.32 27.84 0.39
C HIS A 461 -5.18 26.34 0.14
N TYR A 462 -6.27 25.59 -0.04
CA TYR A 462 -6.14 24.13 -0.20
C TYR A 462 -7.16 23.44 -1.11
N ILE A 463 -6.79 22.25 -1.59
CA ILE A 463 -7.67 21.37 -2.39
C ILE A 463 -7.64 19.94 -1.85
N VAL A 464 -8.82 19.33 -1.69
CA VAL A 464 -8.96 17.90 -1.34
C VAL A 464 -9.83 17.18 -2.38
N ALA A 465 -9.55 15.90 -2.63
CA ALA A 465 -10.35 15.10 -3.55
C ALA A 465 -10.54 13.68 -3.00
N ARG A 466 -11.80 13.27 -2.78
CA ARG A 466 -12.21 12.02 -2.13
C ARG A 466 -13.12 11.21 -3.07
N GLY A 467 -13.11 9.88 -2.95
CA GLY A 467 -13.91 8.98 -3.78
C GLY A 467 -13.22 8.42 -5.03
N SER A 468 -13.89 7.46 -5.67
CA SER A 468 -13.32 6.62 -6.74
C SER A 468 -13.25 7.29 -8.12
N LEU A 469 -14.14 8.25 -8.42
CA LEU A 469 -14.13 9.03 -9.67
C LEU A 469 -13.23 10.27 -9.60
N SER A 470 -12.55 10.50 -8.48
CA SER A 470 -11.76 11.70 -8.23
C SER A 470 -10.33 11.56 -8.78
N ALA A 471 -10.20 11.56 -10.11
CA ALA A 471 -8.94 11.45 -10.84
C ALA A 471 -8.82 12.48 -11.99
N GLY A 472 -7.62 13.02 -12.22
CA GLY A 472 -7.44 14.05 -13.25
C GLY A 472 -6.14 14.84 -13.18
N VAL A 473 -6.23 16.15 -13.41
CA VAL A 473 -5.09 17.09 -13.37
C VAL A 473 -5.44 18.30 -12.51
N LEU A 474 -4.52 18.71 -11.65
CA LEU A 474 -4.49 20.02 -11.00
C LEU A 474 -3.39 20.87 -11.65
N ASN A 475 -3.80 21.93 -12.32
CA ASN A 475 -2.89 22.98 -12.80
C ASN A 475 -2.77 24.06 -11.72
N ILE A 476 -1.54 24.49 -11.43
CA ILE A 476 -1.22 25.57 -10.49
C ILE A 476 -0.40 26.60 -11.27
N ARG A 477 -0.91 27.84 -11.42
CA ARG A 477 -0.31 28.81 -12.33
C ARG A 477 -0.46 30.27 -11.93
N GLY A 478 0.36 31.13 -12.53
CA GLY A 478 0.19 32.58 -12.49
C GLY A 478 -0.78 33.11 -13.55
N SER A 479 -1.34 34.29 -13.32
CA SER A 479 -2.00 35.12 -14.35
C SER A 479 -1.95 36.59 -13.96
N ASP A 480 -1.64 37.45 -14.91
CA ASP A 480 -1.77 38.91 -14.83
C ASP A 480 -3.22 39.41 -15.08
N ASN A 481 -4.10 38.52 -15.56
CA ASN A 481 -5.48 38.84 -15.97
C ASN A 481 -6.56 38.41 -14.93
N ILE A 482 -6.24 38.43 -13.63
CA ILE A 482 -7.20 38.18 -12.52
C ILE A 482 -7.04 39.22 -11.40
N ASP A 483 -8.02 39.32 -10.51
CA ASP A 483 -8.06 40.29 -9.40
C ASP A 483 -6.92 40.03 -8.37
N PRO A 484 -6.05 41.01 -8.07
CA PRO A 484 -4.97 40.86 -7.08
C PRO A 484 -5.41 40.48 -5.66
N GLY A 485 -6.68 40.68 -5.28
CA GLY A 485 -7.22 40.31 -3.98
C GLY A 485 -7.63 38.84 -3.84
N PHE A 486 -7.61 38.05 -4.92
CA PHE A 486 -8.21 36.72 -4.97
C PHE A 486 -7.34 35.67 -5.68
N VAL A 487 -7.62 34.41 -5.38
CA VAL A 487 -7.08 33.22 -6.04
C VAL A 487 -8.23 32.52 -6.77
N ASP A 488 -8.13 32.44 -8.09
CA ASP A 488 -9.18 31.87 -8.95
C ASP A 488 -9.04 30.35 -9.04
N VAL A 489 -10.09 29.62 -8.66
CA VAL A 489 -10.14 28.15 -8.74
C VAL A 489 -11.25 27.73 -9.70
N LYS A 490 -10.86 27.30 -10.91
CA LYS A 490 -11.80 26.71 -11.89
C LYS A 490 -11.75 25.19 -11.80
N VAL A 491 -12.90 24.57 -11.57
CA VAL A 491 -13.09 23.12 -11.56
C VAL A 491 -13.89 22.73 -12.80
N VAL A 492 -13.34 21.87 -13.64
CA VAL A 492 -13.99 21.31 -14.83
C VAL A 492 -14.11 19.80 -14.66
N ALA A 493 -15.33 19.28 -14.84
CA ALA A 493 -15.63 17.86 -14.90
C ALA A 493 -15.98 17.50 -16.35
N ARG A 494 -15.18 16.64 -16.99
CA ARG A 494 -15.52 16.07 -18.31
C ARG A 494 -16.04 14.65 -18.13
N TYR A 495 -17.21 14.35 -18.68
CA TYR A 495 -17.95 13.13 -18.40
C TYR A 495 -18.57 12.50 -19.66
N TRP A 496 -18.96 11.23 -19.54
CA TRP A 496 -19.53 10.43 -20.63
C TRP A 496 -21.05 10.22 -20.52
N ASN A 497 -21.61 10.26 -19.31
CA ASN A 497 -23.04 10.15 -19.03
C ASN A 497 -23.42 11.14 -17.92
N GLN A 498 -24.56 11.82 -18.06
CA GLN A 498 -25.12 12.77 -17.08
C GLN A 498 -25.24 12.17 -15.67
N ASP A 499 -25.56 10.87 -15.57
CA ASP A 499 -25.64 10.15 -14.30
C ASP A 499 -24.36 10.30 -13.48
N ALA A 500 -23.19 10.20 -14.13
CA ALA A 500 -21.90 10.32 -13.46
C ALA A 500 -21.73 11.69 -12.80
N LEU A 501 -22.12 12.77 -13.49
CA LEU A 501 -22.06 14.13 -12.96
C LEU A 501 -23.01 14.32 -11.75
N SER A 502 -24.17 13.65 -11.75
CA SER A 502 -25.10 13.67 -10.61
C SER A 502 -24.48 13.10 -9.33
N TYR A 503 -23.60 12.10 -9.47
CA TYR A 503 -22.80 11.51 -8.39
C TYR A 503 -21.50 12.29 -8.10
N THR A 504 -21.56 13.62 -8.18
CA THR A 504 -20.46 14.50 -7.74
C THR A 504 -20.97 15.59 -6.82
N LYS A 505 -20.13 16.02 -5.86
CA LYS A 505 -20.30 17.26 -5.10
C LYS A 505 -18.99 18.04 -5.17
N VAL A 506 -19.06 19.34 -5.44
CA VAL A 506 -17.92 20.25 -5.22
C VAL A 506 -18.30 21.26 -4.15
N CYS A 507 -17.50 21.30 -3.10
CA CYS A 507 -17.75 22.07 -1.89
C CYS A 507 -16.66 23.10 -1.64
N GLU A 508 -17.07 24.27 -1.17
CA GLU A 508 -16.23 25.30 -0.59
C GLU A 508 -16.06 25.01 0.90
N LEU A 509 -14.83 25.05 1.38
CA LEU A 509 -14.44 24.58 2.70
C LEU A 509 -13.63 25.66 3.44
N THR A 510 -13.84 25.78 4.75
CA THR A 510 -13.03 26.60 5.66
C THR A 510 -12.43 25.77 6.78
N LYS A 511 -11.31 26.23 7.36
CA LYS A 511 -10.73 25.63 8.57
C LYS A 511 -10.66 26.65 9.71
N PRO A 512 -10.79 26.23 10.99
CA PRO A 512 -10.76 27.14 12.14
C PRO A 512 -9.53 28.05 12.20
N GLU A 513 -8.38 27.56 11.74
CA GLU A 513 -7.10 28.27 11.62
C GLU A 513 -7.05 29.33 10.50
N GLY A 514 -8.19 29.63 9.86
CA GLY A 514 -8.33 30.70 8.85
C GLY A 514 -8.15 30.26 7.40
N GLY A 515 -7.95 28.96 7.14
CA GLY A 515 -7.77 28.41 5.80
C GLY A 515 -9.05 28.35 4.98
N VAL A 516 -8.92 28.46 3.66
CA VAL A 516 -10.00 28.36 2.65
C VAL A 516 -9.63 27.35 1.55
N GLY A 517 -10.59 26.60 1.03
CA GLY A 517 -10.28 25.57 0.04
C GLY A 517 -11.49 24.97 -0.67
N ILE A 518 -11.19 24.09 -1.64
CA ILE A 518 -12.19 23.40 -2.47
C ILE A 518 -12.06 21.88 -2.29
N GLY A 519 -13.17 21.22 -2.01
CA GLY A 519 -13.25 19.76 -1.93
C GLY A 519 -14.07 19.14 -3.05
N ILE A 520 -13.52 18.13 -3.71
CA ILE A 520 -14.18 17.31 -4.74
C ILE A 520 -14.55 15.95 -4.14
N TYR A 521 -15.82 15.57 -4.25
CA TYR A 521 -16.35 14.37 -3.59
C TYR A 521 -17.14 13.51 -4.57
N THR A 522 -16.84 12.20 -4.60
CA THR A 522 -17.47 11.17 -5.43
C THR A 522 -17.65 9.86 -4.63
N PRO A 523 -18.48 8.88 -5.05
CA PRO A 523 -18.71 7.64 -4.30
C PRO A 523 -17.42 6.80 -4.12
N SER A 524 -17.28 6.04 -3.04
CA SER A 524 -16.18 5.05 -2.95
C SER A 524 -16.40 3.83 -3.85
N ARG A 525 -17.66 3.47 -4.09
CA ARG A 525 -18.08 2.31 -4.88
C ARG A 525 -19.10 2.72 -5.94
N ILE A 526 -18.83 2.29 -7.16
CA ILE A 526 -19.71 2.45 -8.31
C ILE A 526 -20.23 1.05 -8.69
N GLY A 527 -21.51 0.94 -9.04
CA GLY A 527 -22.03 -0.28 -9.66
C GLY A 527 -21.34 -0.55 -10.99
N VAL A 528 -21.19 -1.83 -11.37
CA VAL A 528 -20.46 -2.22 -12.60
C VAL A 528 -21.27 -1.85 -13.86
N GLY A 529 -21.18 -0.58 -14.27
CA GLY A 529 -21.84 -0.02 -15.44
C GLY A 529 -20.83 0.69 -16.36
N VAL A 530 -20.78 0.27 -17.62
CA VAL A 530 -19.80 0.75 -18.61
C VAL A 530 -20.21 2.15 -19.10
N GLY A 531 -19.72 3.20 -18.43
CA GLY A 531 -19.95 4.59 -18.84
C GLY A 531 -19.78 5.65 -17.75
N GLN A 532 -19.71 5.28 -16.47
CA GLN A 532 -19.44 6.25 -15.40
C GLN A 532 -17.93 6.52 -15.29
N GLN A 533 -17.44 7.41 -16.16
CA GLN A 533 -16.10 8.01 -16.08
C GLN A 533 -16.23 9.54 -15.96
N ILE A 534 -15.34 10.14 -15.18
CA ILE A 534 -15.18 11.59 -15.05
C ILE A 534 -13.68 11.89 -15.07
N GLN A 535 -13.26 12.79 -15.95
CA GLN A 535 -11.92 13.34 -15.98
C GLN A 535 -11.96 14.76 -15.41
N TRP A 536 -11.27 14.96 -14.29
CA TRP A 536 -11.21 16.26 -13.63
C TRP A 536 -10.09 17.13 -14.19
N THR A 537 -10.36 18.42 -14.35
CA THR A 537 -9.33 19.45 -14.54
C THR A 537 -9.60 20.57 -13.56
N VAL A 538 -8.78 20.65 -12.51
CA VAL A 538 -8.78 21.79 -11.58
C VAL A 538 -7.68 22.75 -12.01
N THR A 539 -7.92 24.04 -11.91
CA THR A 539 -6.93 25.07 -12.26
C THR A 539 -6.99 26.18 -11.22
N VAL A 540 -5.95 26.25 -10.39
CA VAL A 540 -5.68 27.33 -9.45
C VAL A 540 -4.85 28.38 -10.17
N THR A 541 -5.32 29.62 -10.17
CA THR A 541 -4.65 30.75 -10.79
C THR A 541 -4.38 31.82 -9.74
N PHE A 542 -3.10 32.15 -9.53
CA PHE A 542 -2.63 33.17 -8.61
C PHE A 542 -2.35 34.50 -9.35
N PRO A 543 -2.61 35.67 -8.74
CA PRO A 543 -2.42 36.95 -9.40
C PRO A 543 -0.94 37.32 -9.49
N THR A 544 -0.43 37.50 -10.72
CA THR A 544 0.97 37.84 -11.03
C THR A 544 1.08 39.18 -11.77
N ALA A 545 0.11 40.07 -11.56
CA ALA A 545 0.05 41.42 -12.14
C ALA A 545 0.95 42.45 -11.42
N SER A 546 1.32 42.19 -10.16
CA SER A 546 2.25 43.05 -9.41
C SER A 546 3.67 43.00 -10.00
N ARG A 547 4.46 44.04 -9.71
CA ARG A 547 5.93 44.03 -9.92
C ARG A 547 6.69 43.39 -8.76
N SER A 548 6.10 43.36 -7.56
CA SER A 548 6.61 42.55 -6.45
C SER A 548 6.25 41.08 -6.67
N PRO A 549 7.03 40.13 -6.11
CA PRO A 549 6.50 38.81 -5.81
C PRO A 549 5.20 38.88 -5.01
N LEU A 550 4.38 37.84 -5.15
CA LEU A 550 3.25 37.54 -4.29
C LEU A 550 3.70 36.50 -3.26
N ASP A 551 3.87 36.91 -2.02
CA ASP A 551 4.20 36.00 -0.91
C ASP A 551 2.91 35.47 -0.26
N LEU A 552 2.80 34.15 -0.11
CA LEU A 552 1.62 33.44 0.41
C LEU A 552 1.99 32.54 1.60
N ASN A 553 1.16 32.54 2.65
CA ASN A 553 1.48 31.79 3.88
C ASN A 553 1.50 30.27 3.68
N ALA A 554 0.45 29.67 3.09
CA ALA A 554 0.47 28.25 2.79
C ALA A 554 -0.42 27.84 1.61
N PHE A 555 0.03 26.85 0.84
CA PHE A 555 -0.80 26.11 -0.11
C PHE A 555 -0.69 24.59 0.08
N ALA A 556 -1.82 23.89 0.16
CA ALA A 556 -1.84 22.44 0.39
C ALA A 556 -2.80 21.65 -0.51
N THR A 557 -2.45 20.40 -0.84
CA THR A 557 -3.32 19.49 -1.60
C THR A 557 -3.27 18.07 -1.07
N ASP A 558 -4.41 17.38 -1.06
CA ASP A 558 -4.53 15.95 -0.73
C ASP A 558 -5.44 15.26 -1.76
N ILE A 559 -4.84 14.90 -2.89
CA ILE A 559 -5.52 14.55 -4.15
C ILE A 559 -4.88 13.31 -4.82
N GLY A 560 -5.20 12.12 -4.32
CA GLY A 560 -4.47 10.87 -4.65
C GLY A 560 -4.28 10.56 -6.15
N ASN A 561 -5.31 10.75 -6.98
CA ASN A 561 -5.29 10.38 -8.41
C ASN A 561 -5.18 11.59 -9.35
N PHE A 562 -4.56 12.69 -8.91
CA PHE A 562 -4.34 13.89 -9.73
C PHE A 562 -2.86 14.07 -10.06
N ARG A 563 -2.55 14.38 -11.33
CA ARG A 563 -1.26 14.96 -11.73
C ARG A 563 -1.22 16.43 -11.31
N HIS A 564 -0.14 16.89 -10.70
CA HIS A 564 0.11 18.30 -10.42
C HIS A 564 0.99 18.86 -11.54
N SER A 565 0.54 19.93 -12.21
CA SER A 565 1.35 20.71 -13.15
C SER A 565 1.52 22.13 -12.62
N ILE A 566 2.76 22.58 -12.41
CA ILE A 566 3.09 23.89 -11.84
C ILE A 566 3.77 24.74 -12.92
N GLU A 567 3.06 25.77 -13.40
CA GLU A 567 3.39 26.47 -14.64
C GLU A 567 3.29 28.00 -14.47
N GLY A 568 4.34 28.74 -14.82
CA GLY A 568 4.28 30.21 -14.84
C GLY A 568 4.12 30.88 -13.46
N LEU A 569 4.58 30.22 -12.39
CA LEU A 569 4.80 30.88 -11.09
C LEU A 569 6.17 31.57 -11.09
N GLY A 570 7.26 30.80 -11.15
CA GLY A 570 8.63 31.31 -11.01
C GLY A 570 8.78 32.18 -9.76
N ASP A 571 9.61 33.22 -9.83
CA ASP A 571 9.82 34.13 -8.71
C ASP A 571 8.68 35.14 -8.48
N ARG A 572 7.58 35.09 -9.25
CA ARG A 572 6.42 35.97 -9.07
C ARG A 572 5.45 35.49 -8.00
N VAL A 573 5.48 34.22 -7.61
CA VAL A 573 4.67 33.68 -6.51
C VAL A 573 5.55 32.83 -5.62
N ARG A 574 5.54 33.13 -4.32
CA ARG A 574 6.32 32.46 -3.29
C ARG A 574 5.39 31.93 -2.21
N PHE A 575 5.67 30.74 -1.71
CA PHE A 575 4.95 30.17 -0.58
C PHE A 575 5.89 30.05 0.62
N GLU A 576 5.42 30.39 1.82
CA GLU A 576 6.16 30.05 3.03
C GLU A 576 6.08 28.54 3.28
N HIS A 577 4.88 27.95 3.20
CA HIS A 577 4.68 26.50 3.31
C HIS A 577 3.93 25.91 2.10
N LEU A 578 4.48 24.86 1.49
CA LEU A 578 3.84 24.09 0.42
C LEU A 578 3.71 22.61 0.77
N SER A 579 2.51 22.04 0.63
CA SER A 579 2.27 20.61 0.84
C SER A 579 1.52 19.97 -0.32
N LEU A 580 2.20 19.17 -1.15
CA LEU A 580 1.58 18.48 -2.28
C LEU A 580 1.52 16.98 -2.05
N LYS A 581 0.34 16.44 -1.74
CA LYS A 581 0.13 15.02 -1.47
C LYS A 581 -0.74 14.38 -2.55
N GLY A 582 -0.16 13.41 -3.23
CA GLY A 582 -0.80 12.53 -4.23
C GLY A 582 -0.51 11.05 -3.96
N SER A 583 -0.85 10.20 -4.92
CA SER A 583 -0.59 8.75 -4.84
C SER A 583 -0.24 8.15 -6.21
N ASN A 584 -0.98 8.49 -7.25
CA ASN A 584 -0.83 7.93 -8.60
C ASN A 584 -0.51 8.96 -9.68
N GLY A 585 -0.71 10.25 -9.44
CA GLY A 585 -0.32 11.32 -10.36
C GLY A 585 1.13 11.77 -10.19
N ALA A 586 1.74 12.22 -11.29
CA ALA A 586 3.06 12.83 -11.29
C ALA A 586 3.00 14.28 -10.78
N VAL A 587 4.11 14.77 -10.25
CA VAL A 587 4.28 16.18 -9.87
C VAL A 587 5.34 16.81 -10.77
N GLU A 588 4.93 17.81 -11.54
CA GLU A 588 5.77 18.47 -12.53
C GLU A 588 5.82 19.98 -12.28
N SER A 589 7.02 20.56 -12.29
CA SER A 589 7.24 21.99 -12.07
C SER A 589 8.14 22.60 -13.12
N ASN A 590 7.67 23.68 -13.77
CA ASN A 590 8.49 24.49 -14.66
C ASN A 590 9.19 25.66 -13.92
N GLY A 591 9.00 25.79 -12.61
CA GLY A 591 9.60 26.83 -11.76
C GLY A 591 8.69 27.17 -10.59
N LEU A 592 9.14 26.83 -9.38
CA LEU A 592 8.42 26.98 -8.12
C LEU A 592 9.40 27.48 -7.05
N SER A 593 9.15 28.67 -6.52
CA SER A 593 9.94 29.29 -5.45
C SER A 593 9.19 29.22 -4.10
N VAL A 594 9.87 28.78 -3.04
CA VAL A 594 9.23 28.41 -1.74
C VAL A 594 10.21 28.54 -0.57
N SER A 595 9.74 28.72 0.67
CA SER A 595 10.58 28.58 1.88
C SER A 595 10.66 27.12 2.32
N GLN A 596 9.52 26.52 2.67
CA GLN A 596 9.39 25.12 3.08
C GLN A 596 8.42 24.34 2.18
N ALA A 597 8.86 23.21 1.63
CA ALA A 597 8.02 22.34 0.79
C ALA A 597 8.12 20.86 1.14
N THR A 598 6.97 20.18 1.17
CA THR A 598 6.88 18.71 1.20
C THR A 598 5.99 18.22 0.05
N ILE A 599 6.56 17.42 -0.84
CA ILE A 599 5.92 16.88 -2.03
C ILE A 599 6.02 15.35 -1.99
N THR A 600 4.88 14.67 -1.97
CA THR A 600 4.78 13.22 -1.77
C THR A 600 3.80 12.58 -2.75
N THR A 601 4.25 11.60 -3.53
CA THR A 601 3.37 10.77 -4.40
C THR A 601 3.90 9.34 -4.49
N SER A 602 3.06 8.33 -4.32
CA SER A 602 3.51 6.93 -4.17
C SER A 602 4.08 6.31 -5.45
N ASN A 603 3.37 6.43 -6.57
CA ASN A 603 3.57 5.58 -7.75
C ASN A 603 4.07 6.30 -9.01
N SER A 604 4.13 7.63 -8.99
CA SER A 604 4.42 8.45 -10.17
C SER A 604 5.59 9.40 -9.94
N LYS A 605 6.12 9.90 -11.04
CA LYS A 605 7.34 10.72 -11.09
C LYS A 605 7.19 12.07 -10.35
N ILE A 606 8.28 12.53 -9.73
CA ILE A 606 8.47 13.95 -9.40
C ILE A 606 9.55 14.50 -10.35
N SER A 607 9.30 15.61 -11.03
CA SER A 607 10.31 16.20 -11.92
C SER A 607 10.17 17.68 -12.21
N GLY A 608 11.27 18.28 -12.66
CA GLY A 608 11.35 19.68 -13.07
C GLY A 608 12.12 20.56 -12.10
N LYS A 609 11.78 21.86 -12.08
CA LYS A 609 12.51 22.92 -11.37
C LYS A 609 11.89 23.30 -10.03
N PHE A 610 12.70 23.34 -8.98
CA PHE A 610 12.30 23.68 -7.61
C PHE A 610 13.36 24.57 -6.97
N SER A 611 12.96 25.67 -6.33
CA SER A 611 13.89 26.61 -5.70
C SER A 611 13.42 26.88 -4.26
N ALA A 612 14.26 26.57 -3.27
CA ALA A 612 13.88 26.63 -1.85
C ALA A 612 14.91 27.36 -0.97
N THR A 613 14.46 28.08 0.07
CA THR A 613 15.38 28.74 1.04
C THR A 613 15.63 27.92 2.30
N ASP A 614 14.57 27.37 2.92
CA ASP A 614 14.68 26.67 4.22
C ASP A 614 14.67 25.14 4.08
N SER A 615 13.62 24.57 3.48
CA SER A 615 13.52 23.11 3.34
C SER A 615 12.76 22.64 2.09
N LEU A 616 13.29 21.60 1.44
CA LEU A 616 12.62 20.91 0.34
C LEU A 616 12.67 19.39 0.53
N VAL A 617 11.50 18.76 0.58
CA VAL A 617 11.33 17.33 0.81
C VAL A 617 10.53 16.73 -0.34
N LEU A 618 11.20 15.92 -1.19
CA LEU A 618 10.61 15.21 -2.33
C LEU A 618 10.61 13.70 -2.04
N LYS A 619 9.42 13.09 -1.87
CA LYS A 619 9.28 11.67 -1.50
C LYS A 619 8.37 10.88 -2.43
N THR A 620 8.78 9.64 -2.71
CA THR A 620 7.98 8.68 -3.48
C THR A 620 8.32 7.23 -3.09
N THR A 621 7.55 6.26 -3.58
CA THR A 621 7.79 4.83 -3.34
C THR A 621 8.30 4.15 -4.61
N ASN A 622 7.62 4.39 -5.74
CA ASN A 622 7.91 3.77 -7.05
C ASN A 622 8.19 4.80 -8.15
N GLY A 623 8.04 6.10 -7.87
CA GLY A 623 8.36 7.18 -8.80
C GLY A 623 9.86 7.43 -8.91
N ALA A 624 10.31 7.83 -10.10
CA ALA A 624 11.62 8.47 -10.23
C ALA A 624 11.55 9.93 -9.77
N ILE A 625 12.64 10.44 -9.21
CA ILE A 625 12.85 11.87 -8.98
C ILE A 625 13.88 12.34 -10.01
N ASP A 626 13.44 13.08 -11.04
CA ASP A 626 14.36 13.67 -12.04
C ASP A 626 14.25 15.22 -11.98
N THR A 627 15.17 15.88 -11.26
CA THR A 627 14.97 17.28 -10.83
C THR A 627 16.19 18.20 -11.06
N ASP A 628 15.92 19.50 -11.09
CA ASP A 628 16.90 20.58 -11.17
C ASP A 628 16.54 21.56 -10.03
N ILE A 629 17.37 21.61 -8.99
CA ILE A 629 17.01 22.19 -7.68
C ILE A 629 17.98 23.30 -7.29
N ASP A 630 17.46 24.46 -6.92
CA ASP A 630 18.23 25.55 -6.31
C ASP A 630 17.95 25.61 -4.81
N ILE A 631 18.95 25.42 -3.95
CA ILE A 631 18.82 25.61 -2.49
C ILE A 631 19.60 26.86 -2.09
N THR A 632 18.90 27.84 -1.52
CA THR A 632 19.46 29.17 -1.19
C THR A 632 19.54 29.38 0.31
N ASN A 633 20.75 29.43 0.89
CA ASN A 633 20.92 29.73 2.30
C ASN A 633 20.93 31.25 2.56
N ASP A 634 19.90 31.74 3.24
CA ASP A 634 19.67 33.15 3.58
C ASP A 634 19.80 33.47 5.09
N ASP A 635 19.80 32.47 5.97
CA ASP A 635 20.17 32.59 7.38
C ASP A 635 21.55 31.98 7.69
N THR A 636 22.48 32.79 8.21
CA THR A 636 23.82 32.36 8.65
C THR A 636 23.82 31.50 9.93
N HIS A 637 22.67 31.31 10.58
CA HIS A 637 22.52 30.55 11.83
C HIS A 637 21.77 29.22 11.66
N LYS A 638 21.29 28.90 10.45
CA LYS A 638 20.48 27.73 10.16
C LYS A 638 20.90 27.10 8.84
N ALA A 639 21.01 25.77 8.80
CA ALA A 639 21.28 25.04 7.58
C ALA A 639 20.01 24.92 6.71
N SER A 640 20.14 25.23 5.42
CA SER A 640 19.09 24.97 4.43
C SER A 640 19.09 23.49 4.05
N SER A 641 17.91 22.87 3.95
CA SER A 641 17.77 21.41 3.94
C SER A 641 17.09 20.85 2.69
N LEU A 642 17.60 19.72 2.19
CA LEU A 642 17.05 19.01 1.03
C LEU A 642 16.99 17.50 1.30
N THR A 643 15.83 16.89 1.09
CA THR A 643 15.64 15.43 1.20
C THR A 643 14.98 14.87 -0.06
N LEU A 644 15.66 13.93 -0.71
CA LEU A 644 15.18 13.17 -1.86
C LEU A 644 15.04 11.69 -1.47
N GLU A 645 13.85 11.11 -1.62
CA GLU A 645 13.58 9.73 -1.17
C GLU A 645 12.71 8.95 -2.16
N SER A 646 13.18 7.78 -2.59
CA SER A 646 12.40 6.84 -3.43
C SER A 646 12.72 5.40 -3.07
N SER A 647 11.75 4.57 -2.71
CA SER A 647 12.05 3.17 -2.35
C SER A 647 12.63 2.39 -3.55
N ASN A 648 11.98 2.49 -4.71
CA ASN A 648 12.19 1.54 -5.81
C ASN A 648 12.73 2.12 -7.13
N ALA A 649 12.80 3.44 -7.29
CA ALA A 649 13.16 4.07 -8.56
C ALA A 649 14.22 5.16 -8.42
N ARG A 650 14.88 5.49 -9.54
CA ARG A 650 16.06 6.36 -9.56
C ARG A 650 15.81 7.75 -8.96
N ILE A 651 16.87 8.32 -8.39
CA ILE A 651 16.95 9.74 -8.08
C ILE A 651 18.07 10.31 -8.94
N THR A 652 17.72 11.25 -9.82
CA THR A 652 18.63 11.99 -10.68
C THR A 652 18.40 13.48 -10.46
N SER A 653 19.27 14.14 -9.70
CA SER A 653 19.11 15.58 -9.42
C SER A 653 20.36 16.38 -9.71
N ARG A 654 20.14 17.53 -10.36
CA ARG A 654 21.05 18.66 -10.32
C ARG A 654 20.70 19.49 -9.07
N ILE A 655 21.72 19.92 -8.32
CA ILE A 655 21.53 20.64 -7.05
C ILE A 655 22.48 21.85 -7.03
N SER A 656 21.97 23.02 -7.39
CA SER A 656 22.69 24.28 -7.27
C SER A 656 22.60 24.77 -5.83
N LEU A 657 23.74 24.96 -5.17
CA LEU A 657 23.78 25.62 -3.87
C LEU A 657 24.04 27.11 -4.08
N LEU A 658 23.26 27.95 -3.39
CA LEU A 658 23.25 29.40 -3.50
C LEU A 658 23.22 30.02 -2.11
N THR A 659 23.68 31.26 -1.96
CA THR A 659 23.54 32.01 -0.71
C THR A 659 23.24 33.48 -1.00
N THR A 660 22.89 34.25 0.03
CA THR A 660 22.71 35.71 -0.03
C THR A 660 23.80 36.46 0.75
N HIS A 661 24.79 35.73 1.26
CA HIS A 661 25.82 36.22 2.19
C HIS A 661 27.11 36.68 1.51
N ASP A 662 27.22 36.48 0.19
CA ASP A 662 28.35 36.76 -0.70
C ASP A 662 28.91 38.18 -0.56
N GLN A 663 28.00 39.14 -0.34
CA GLN A 663 28.28 40.58 -0.29
C GLN A 663 28.55 41.10 1.14
N ARG A 664 28.58 40.22 2.15
CA ARG A 664 28.87 40.62 3.55
C ARG A 664 30.38 40.85 3.73
N PRO A 665 30.82 41.71 4.70
CA PRO A 665 32.24 41.98 4.95
C PRO A 665 33.10 40.75 5.29
N GLN A 666 32.48 39.65 5.71
CA GLN A 666 33.06 38.32 5.75
C GLN A 666 32.08 37.37 5.04
N PRO A 667 32.32 37.03 3.76
CA PRO A 667 31.45 36.12 3.02
C PRO A 667 31.51 34.69 3.58
N LYS A 668 30.37 34.19 4.04
CA LYS A 668 30.13 32.77 4.29
C LYS A 668 29.44 32.18 3.06
N GLY A 669 29.76 30.94 2.68
CA GLY A 669 29.08 30.26 1.59
C GLY A 669 27.72 29.64 1.95
N GLY A 670 27.27 29.81 3.19
CA GLY A 670 26.07 29.17 3.75
C GLY A 670 26.32 27.76 4.29
N HIS A 671 25.29 27.16 4.89
CA HIS A 671 25.28 25.78 5.38
C HIS A 671 24.12 25.01 4.77
N PHE A 672 24.40 23.82 4.23
CA PHE A 672 23.44 22.98 3.51
C PHE A 672 23.49 21.53 4.01
N ILE A 673 22.32 20.96 4.30
CA ILE A 673 22.17 19.54 4.66
C ILE A 673 21.35 18.85 3.56
N VAL A 674 21.97 17.93 2.81
CA VAL A 674 21.38 17.31 1.62
C VAL A 674 21.41 15.79 1.74
N ARG A 675 20.24 15.15 1.81
CA ARG A 675 20.11 13.69 1.82
C ARG A 675 19.41 13.18 0.56
N ALA A 676 19.96 12.12 -0.05
CA ALA A 676 19.34 11.43 -1.18
C ALA A 676 19.46 9.91 -1.02
N THR A 677 18.32 9.23 -0.78
CA THR A 677 18.31 7.81 -0.39
C THR A 677 17.32 6.99 -1.23
N THR A 678 17.76 5.83 -1.76
CA THR A 678 16.87 4.91 -2.49
C THR A 678 17.29 3.44 -2.38
N SER A 679 16.38 2.53 -2.03
CA SER A 679 16.73 1.11 -1.83
C SER A 679 17.13 0.41 -3.13
N ASN A 680 16.36 0.60 -4.22
CA ASN A 680 16.57 -0.11 -5.49
C ASN A 680 16.88 0.80 -6.70
N GLY A 681 16.71 2.12 -6.58
CA GLY A 681 16.96 3.06 -7.67
C GLY A 681 18.44 3.43 -7.83
N ARG A 682 18.87 3.76 -9.06
CA ARG A 682 20.17 4.42 -9.27
C ARG A 682 20.16 5.81 -8.62
N LEU A 683 21.21 6.12 -7.85
CA LEU A 683 21.48 7.46 -7.35
C LEU A 683 22.43 8.19 -8.32
N ASN A 684 22.07 9.39 -8.78
CA ASN A 684 22.84 10.18 -9.73
C ASN A 684 22.71 11.68 -9.39
N ILE A 685 23.63 12.21 -8.59
CA ILE A 685 23.58 13.59 -8.08
C ILE A 685 24.73 14.41 -8.69
N SER A 686 24.45 15.63 -9.12
CA SER A 686 25.49 16.58 -9.54
C SER A 686 25.24 17.97 -8.98
N TYR A 687 26.26 18.56 -8.36
CA TYR A 687 26.28 19.95 -7.92
C TYR A 687 26.86 20.82 -9.04
N PRO A 688 26.07 21.68 -9.73
CA PRO A 688 26.58 22.48 -10.86
C PRO A 688 27.22 23.80 -10.43
N THR A 689 26.93 24.25 -9.21
CA THR A 689 27.47 25.43 -8.56
C THR A 689 27.46 25.21 -7.05
N THR A 690 28.46 25.73 -6.35
CA THR A 690 28.46 25.82 -4.88
C THR A 690 29.19 27.11 -4.45
N PRO A 691 28.73 27.82 -3.41
CA PRO A 691 29.41 29.05 -2.98
C PRO A 691 30.75 28.72 -2.30
N VAL A 692 31.77 29.55 -2.54
CA VAL A 692 33.05 29.39 -1.81
C VAL A 692 32.84 29.60 -0.30
N ASN A 693 33.55 28.82 0.51
CA ASN A 693 33.40 28.77 1.97
C ASN A 693 32.01 28.28 2.45
N SER A 694 31.32 27.41 1.69
CA SER A 694 30.08 26.76 2.13
C SER A 694 30.33 25.49 2.95
N LEU A 695 29.50 25.22 3.94
CA LEU A 695 29.40 23.91 4.58
C LEU A 695 28.36 23.06 3.83
N LEU A 696 28.77 21.93 3.26
CA LEU A 696 27.88 20.96 2.62
C LEU A 696 27.97 19.61 3.34
N ASP A 697 26.90 19.25 4.03
CA ASP A 697 26.70 17.93 4.63
C ASP A 697 25.83 17.10 3.67
N PHE A 698 26.47 16.21 2.89
CA PHE A 698 25.77 15.34 1.94
C PHE A 698 25.74 13.89 2.41
N THR A 699 24.61 13.22 2.20
CA THR A 699 24.47 11.77 2.40
C THR A 699 23.68 11.16 1.25
N GLY A 700 24.38 10.43 0.37
CA GLY A 700 23.82 9.72 -0.77
C GLY A 700 23.90 8.21 -0.58
N GLU A 701 22.77 7.51 -0.56
CA GLU A 701 22.71 6.10 -0.15
C GLU A 701 21.84 5.26 -1.09
N THR A 702 22.32 4.10 -1.53
CA THR A 702 21.45 3.11 -2.21
C THR A 702 21.86 1.65 -2.03
N SER A 703 20.93 0.77 -1.65
CA SER A 703 21.26 -0.64 -1.37
C SER A 703 21.63 -1.42 -2.63
N ASN A 704 20.75 -1.42 -3.65
CA ASN A 704 20.82 -2.38 -4.77
C ASN A 704 21.24 -1.80 -6.12
N SER A 705 21.54 -0.51 -6.21
CA SER A 705 21.97 0.13 -7.46
C SER A 705 23.23 0.98 -7.27
N SER A 706 23.78 1.52 -8.37
CA SER A 706 24.96 2.38 -8.31
C SER A 706 24.66 3.75 -7.69
N ALA A 707 25.63 4.29 -6.95
CA ALA A 707 25.67 5.70 -6.59
C ALA A 707 26.71 6.44 -7.45
N ASP A 708 26.34 7.58 -8.02
CA ASP A 708 27.21 8.42 -8.84
C ASP A 708 27.01 9.88 -8.41
N VAL A 709 28.03 10.49 -7.84
CA VAL A 709 27.96 11.84 -7.25
C VAL A 709 29.08 12.69 -7.83
N ALA A 710 28.75 13.89 -8.28
CA ALA A 710 29.71 14.92 -8.69
C ALA A 710 29.49 16.18 -7.86
N LEU A 711 30.52 16.60 -7.15
CA LEU A 711 30.54 17.87 -6.43
C LEU A 711 30.94 19.01 -7.36
N ASP A 712 30.72 20.24 -6.90
CA ASP A 712 31.31 21.43 -7.51
C ASP A 712 32.72 21.66 -6.95
N ALA A 713 33.59 22.29 -7.74
CA ALA A 713 34.98 22.57 -7.37
C ALA A 713 35.12 23.41 -6.08
N ALA A 714 34.08 24.16 -5.66
CA ALA A 714 34.07 24.93 -4.42
C ALA A 714 33.89 24.09 -3.15
N PHE A 715 33.59 22.79 -3.25
CA PHE A 715 33.54 21.91 -2.09
C PHE A 715 34.91 21.82 -1.40
N GLU A 716 34.99 22.21 -0.13
CA GLU A 716 36.14 21.98 0.76
C GLU A 716 35.67 21.24 2.02
N GLY A 717 36.30 20.10 2.33
CA GLY A 717 35.92 19.25 3.46
C GLY A 717 36.25 17.76 3.30
N THR A 718 35.57 16.94 4.10
CA THR A 718 35.80 15.50 4.25
C THR A 718 34.87 14.67 3.37
N PHE A 719 35.32 13.50 2.93
CA PHE A 719 34.52 12.57 2.15
C PHE A 719 34.73 11.10 2.54
N ALA A 720 33.68 10.29 2.37
CA ALA A 720 33.70 8.84 2.54
C ALA A 720 32.83 8.17 1.46
N ILE A 721 33.41 7.20 0.77
CA ILE A 721 32.78 6.40 -0.29
C ILE A 721 32.83 4.93 0.14
N SER A 722 31.73 4.18 0.05
CA SER A 722 31.71 2.76 0.43
C SER A 722 30.74 1.88 -0.37
N THR A 723 31.12 0.61 -0.57
CA THR A 723 30.26 -0.47 -1.07
C THR A 723 30.54 -1.78 -0.33
N SER A 724 29.51 -2.59 -0.08
CA SER A 724 29.71 -3.91 0.55
C SER A 724 30.23 -4.95 -0.45
N ASN A 725 29.69 -4.98 -1.67
CA ASN A 725 29.84 -6.11 -2.61
C ASN A 725 30.38 -5.75 -4.01
N SER A 726 30.64 -4.47 -4.31
CA SER A 726 31.19 -4.03 -5.59
C SER A 726 32.53 -3.29 -5.42
N HIS A 727 32.78 -2.27 -6.24
CA HIS A 727 33.92 -1.36 -6.13
C HIS A 727 33.50 0.11 -5.86
N VAL A 728 34.39 0.89 -5.26
CA VAL A 728 34.33 2.35 -5.23
C VAL A 728 35.24 2.97 -6.28
N ASP A 729 34.93 4.20 -6.68
CA ASP A 729 35.68 4.99 -7.66
C ASP A 729 35.76 6.45 -7.19
N LEU A 730 36.95 7.05 -7.27
CA LEU A 730 37.22 8.43 -6.86
C LEU A 730 38.02 9.12 -7.96
N ASP A 731 37.43 10.16 -8.53
CA ASP A 731 37.99 11.00 -9.58
C ASP A 731 38.18 12.41 -9.01
N ASP A 732 39.43 12.77 -8.73
CA ASP A 732 39.84 14.05 -8.12
C ASP A 732 40.14 15.15 -9.15
N GLY A 733 40.21 14.77 -10.43
CA GLY A 733 40.30 15.67 -11.58
C GLY A 733 41.46 16.68 -11.53
N THR A 734 41.30 17.77 -12.27
CA THR A 734 42.16 18.97 -12.16
C THR A 734 41.31 20.24 -12.27
N PRO A 735 40.43 20.53 -11.30
CA PRO A 735 39.62 21.75 -11.31
C PRO A 735 40.49 23.03 -11.24
N SER A 736 39.90 24.16 -11.61
CA SER A 736 40.46 25.50 -11.40
C SER A 736 39.96 26.09 -10.07
N ASP A 737 40.80 26.86 -9.36
CA ASP A 737 40.43 27.46 -8.07
C ASP A 737 39.20 28.39 -8.20
N PRO A 738 38.04 28.02 -7.61
CA PRO A 738 36.79 28.76 -7.77
C PRO A 738 36.82 30.12 -7.04
N SER A 739 37.79 30.34 -6.15
CA SER A 739 38.00 31.66 -5.52
C SER A 739 38.80 32.64 -6.39
N GLY A 740 39.36 32.19 -7.53
CA GLY A 740 40.17 32.99 -8.44
C GLY A 740 41.54 33.42 -7.89
N LYS A 741 41.97 32.89 -6.74
CA LYS A 741 43.21 33.27 -6.03
C LYS A 741 44.44 32.48 -6.50
N GLY A 742 44.26 31.50 -7.37
CA GLY A 742 45.35 30.63 -7.86
C GLY A 742 45.79 29.58 -6.84
N ARG A 743 44.91 29.20 -5.89
CA ARG A 743 45.15 28.10 -4.95
C ARG A 743 45.30 26.78 -5.72
N LYS A 744 45.96 25.79 -5.11
CA LYS A 744 46.01 24.41 -5.64
C LYS A 744 45.02 23.53 -4.90
N ARG A 745 44.33 22.67 -5.64
CA ARG A 745 43.53 21.57 -5.08
C ARG A 745 44.48 20.57 -4.44
N ILE A 746 44.19 20.16 -3.21
CA ILE A 746 44.84 19.05 -2.53
C ILE A 746 43.75 18.08 -2.11
N VAL A 747 43.86 16.83 -2.55
CA VAL A 747 43.02 15.72 -2.12
C VAL A 747 43.92 14.70 -1.41
N HIS A 748 43.55 14.33 -0.20
CA HIS A 748 44.31 13.38 0.63
C HIS A 748 43.42 12.20 0.99
N GLN A 749 43.85 10.98 0.64
CA GLN A 749 43.14 9.75 0.96
C GLN A 749 43.72 9.17 2.27
N THR A 750 42.90 9.16 3.32
CA THR A 750 43.26 8.66 4.66
C THR A 750 43.18 7.13 4.74
N GLN A 751 42.21 6.54 4.04
CA GLN A 751 42.07 5.10 3.86
C GLN A 751 41.64 4.81 2.42
N GLY A 752 42.20 3.75 1.83
CA GLY A 752 41.90 3.35 0.46
C GLY A 752 41.88 1.83 0.30
N SER A 753 40.80 1.32 -0.28
CA SER A 753 40.60 -0.07 -0.66
C SER A 753 39.63 -0.13 -1.84
N SER A 754 39.52 -1.27 -2.53
CA SER A 754 38.53 -1.41 -3.61
C SER A 754 37.08 -1.26 -3.15
N LYS A 755 36.77 -1.40 -1.85
CA LYS A 755 35.40 -1.33 -1.29
C LYS A 755 35.10 -0.05 -0.52
N ALA A 756 36.10 0.68 -0.08
CA ALA A 756 35.93 1.92 0.69
C ALA A 756 37.14 2.84 0.54
N VAL A 757 36.87 4.13 0.33
CA VAL A 757 37.87 5.21 0.26
C VAL A 757 37.36 6.38 1.12
N SER A 758 38.21 6.93 1.97
CA SER A 758 37.89 8.12 2.77
C SER A 758 39.06 9.10 2.83
N GLY A 759 38.76 10.38 2.97
CA GLY A 759 39.76 11.43 2.83
C GLY A 759 39.21 12.84 3.04
N TYR A 760 39.98 13.83 2.60
CA TYR A 760 39.61 15.25 2.62
C TYR A 760 40.16 15.99 1.40
N ALA A 761 39.47 17.05 0.99
CA ALA A 761 39.76 17.86 -0.18
C ALA A 761 39.66 19.35 0.16
N PHE A 762 40.65 20.14 -0.22
CA PHE A 762 40.72 21.57 0.09
C PHE A 762 41.57 22.34 -0.94
N TRP A 763 41.63 23.66 -0.79
CA TRP A 763 42.37 24.57 -1.66
C TRP A 763 43.35 25.44 -0.87
N GLY A 764 44.65 25.17 -0.98
CA GLY A 764 45.69 25.90 -0.25
C GLY A 764 47.06 25.22 -0.31
N ASN A 765 47.94 25.48 0.67
CA ASN A 765 49.08 24.62 0.96
C ASN A 765 48.73 23.68 2.13
N GLU A 766 49.38 22.52 2.21
CA GLU A 766 49.17 21.55 3.31
C GLU A 766 49.47 22.10 4.71
N LYS A 767 50.30 23.16 4.81
CA LYS A 767 50.59 23.87 6.06
C LYS A 767 49.47 24.83 6.50
N ASP A 768 48.57 25.20 5.59
CA ASP A 768 47.49 26.15 5.83
C ASP A 768 46.16 25.43 6.18
N HIS A 769 46.17 24.09 6.17
CA HIS A 769 45.01 23.25 6.46
C HIS A 769 44.78 23.11 7.98
N ASP A 770 43.95 23.98 8.55
CA ASP A 770 43.45 23.78 9.91
C ASP A 770 42.51 22.56 9.96
N ARG A 771 42.95 21.51 10.65
CA ARG A 771 42.18 20.27 10.86
C ARG A 771 40.99 20.44 11.81
N ASN A 772 40.86 21.58 12.47
CA ASN A 772 39.76 21.91 13.39
C ASN A 772 38.73 22.86 12.77
N ALA A 773 38.92 23.28 11.51
CA ALA A 773 37.95 24.13 10.82
C ALA A 773 36.65 23.36 10.52
N GLU A 774 35.51 24.01 10.74
CA GLU A 774 34.23 23.54 10.21
C GLU A 774 34.32 23.48 8.68
N THR A 775 34.09 22.30 8.11
CA THR A 775 34.15 22.01 6.66
C THR A 775 33.05 21.01 6.30
N GLY A 776 32.74 20.85 5.02
CA GLY A 776 31.68 19.93 4.58
C GLY A 776 31.99 18.45 4.85
N HIS A 777 30.96 17.62 4.89
CA HIS A 777 31.06 16.17 5.09
C HIS A 777 30.20 15.41 4.07
N VAL A 778 30.85 14.65 3.17
CA VAL A 778 30.19 13.98 2.03
C VAL A 778 30.25 12.45 2.19
N VAL A 779 29.10 11.81 2.34
CA VAL A 779 28.98 10.34 2.35
C VAL A 779 28.31 9.84 1.08
N VAL A 780 28.90 8.84 0.44
CA VAL A 780 28.32 8.10 -0.69
C VAL A 780 28.41 6.59 -0.42
N SER A 781 27.28 5.94 -0.13
CA SER A 781 27.26 4.53 0.29
C SER A 781 26.34 3.64 -0.55
N THR A 782 26.71 2.36 -0.67
CA THR A 782 25.88 1.33 -1.28
C THR A 782 26.16 -0.07 -0.72
N SER A 783 25.29 -1.04 -0.99
CA SER A 783 25.53 -2.45 -0.62
C SER A 783 26.01 -3.26 -1.82
N ASN A 784 25.26 -3.24 -2.93
CA ASN A 784 25.48 -4.11 -4.09
C ASN A 784 25.88 -3.36 -5.36
N GLY A 785 25.66 -2.04 -5.43
CA GLY A 785 26.13 -1.21 -6.54
C GLY A 785 27.59 -0.80 -6.41
N TRP A 786 28.14 -0.20 -7.47
CA TRP A 786 29.36 0.60 -7.38
C TRP A 786 29.03 2.01 -6.88
N ALA A 787 29.99 2.68 -6.22
CA ALA A 787 29.85 4.07 -5.78
C ALA A 787 30.98 4.94 -6.34
N ARG A 788 30.63 6.02 -7.04
CA ARG A 788 31.58 7.02 -7.58
C ARG A 788 31.38 8.37 -6.90
N LEU A 789 32.50 9.02 -6.57
CA LEU A 789 32.56 10.44 -6.25
C LEU A 789 33.51 11.18 -7.21
N ARG A 790 33.10 12.37 -7.64
CA ARG A 790 33.90 13.34 -8.40
C ARG A 790 34.04 14.64 -7.59
N LEU A 791 35.26 15.16 -7.47
CA LEU A 791 35.66 16.30 -6.60
C LEU A 791 36.12 17.56 -7.37
#